data_AF-A0AA36H470-F1
#
_entry.id   AF-A0AA36H470-F1
#
_cell.length_a   1.000
_cell.length_b   1.000
_cell.length_c   1.000
_cell.angle_alpha   90.00
_cell.angle_beta   90.00
_cell.angle_gamma   90.00
#
_symmetry.space_group_name_H-M   'P 1'
#
loop_
_entity.id
_entity.type
_entity.pdbx_description
1 polymer ?
#
loop_
_entity_poly.entity_id
_entity_poly.type
_entity_poly.pdbx_seq_one_letter_code
_entity_poly.pdbx_strand_id
1 'polypeptide(L)'
;MFAVRRFALLKAWYVEHAGSGAGVKSPRREERFLYGICEGMIDVAWLCAFAIRCVYWLVLLACNFLGYSTLWAKREIKQRGERYEANRKIPAHVAILNNDGTIKKEMLLSLLEAALAENIRRLTIYDSSTVYVDLAREIQGFCRVKHIKIVVGCINPTHDFSAYRLVVQLLSAECGRPKLVDTCRELSSSKSRITTECISSHLAKHYALCEPDLLIQVGTIPSLCGYPPWCLRVTEIVPVRSLPCSRYAFSECVEAFSRRDIRLGKFYMKVVCDYKVQPIKMAELAHAIPAVDMINATSRLQIEAAEVRASKPNWGSYLRSQMIPQEDYNFISAYENAKSKEERDTVLAANDANGQAARTIVNLITNVAKDQNVRYVLTLLDDMLQEDKNRVEIFHNAARKQKRTAFSWFLGILQRQDNFIVNQMSSIIAKLACFGSTLMEGSELNYYFSFLKDQLKSSSSNEYMNTTARCLQMMLRIDPYRLAFTESEGVQAIVAALNGKTNFQLQYQLAFALWCLTFNPDIARRTPSLGVIQALGDILSESSKEKVIRIIIATFSNILKKVEEKDIKKEAALQMVQCKTLKTLELTDAKKYGDTELEEDVEFLTSQLQLSVQDLSSFDEYCSEVRSGRLQWSPVHKSDKFWRENAPRFNEKNFELIKILIRLLETSQDPLILCVAAHDVGEYVRHYPRGKTVIEQYQGKQAVMRLLTAEDPNVRYHALLAVQKLMVHNWEYLGKQLDVEAPETVAVK
;
A
#
# COMPACT_ATOMS: atom_id res chain seq x y z
N MET A 1 -3.89 45.89 -54.19
CA MET A 1 -5.37 45.76 -54.08
C MET A 1 -6.15 46.82 -54.86
N PHE A 2 -5.78 48.12 -54.81
CA PHE A 2 -6.51 49.17 -55.55
C PHE A 2 -6.43 49.06 -57.09
N ALA A 3 -5.28 48.64 -57.65
CA ALA A 3 -5.13 48.46 -59.10
C ALA A 3 -5.95 47.27 -59.66
N VAL A 4 -6.04 46.17 -58.91
CA VAL A 4 -6.78 44.95 -59.28
C VAL A 4 -8.30 45.20 -59.27
N ARG A 5 -8.81 46.00 -58.32
CA ARG A 5 -10.23 46.42 -58.30
C ARG A 5 -10.58 47.34 -59.47
N ARG A 6 -9.66 48.22 -59.88
CA ARG A 6 -9.89 49.13 -61.02
C ARG A 6 -9.93 48.39 -62.36
N PHE A 7 -9.10 47.34 -62.51
CA PHE A 7 -9.11 46.48 -63.70
C PHE A 7 -10.31 45.52 -63.77
N ALA A 8 -10.75 44.97 -62.63
CA ALA A 8 -11.98 44.17 -62.57
C ALA A 8 -13.24 44.99 -62.93
N LEU A 9 -13.28 46.25 -62.49
CA LEU A 9 -14.35 47.19 -62.86
C LEU A 9 -14.30 47.58 -64.35
N LEU A 10 -13.11 47.73 -64.94
CA LEU A 10 -12.99 47.96 -66.40
C LEU A 10 -13.43 46.74 -67.21
N LYS A 11 -13.12 45.52 -66.73
CA LYS A 11 -13.53 44.26 -67.37
C LYS A 11 -15.05 44.04 -67.25
N ALA A 12 -15.66 44.40 -66.11
CA ALA A 12 -17.11 44.39 -65.93
C ALA A 12 -17.81 45.45 -66.80
N TRP A 13 -17.27 46.67 -66.88
CA TRP A 13 -17.80 47.75 -67.70
C TRP A 13 -17.79 47.39 -69.20
N TYR A 14 -16.72 46.76 -69.69
CA TYR A 14 -16.61 46.35 -71.10
C TYR A 14 -17.57 45.20 -71.45
N VAL A 15 -17.82 44.27 -70.53
CA VAL A 15 -18.75 43.14 -70.75
C VAL A 15 -20.21 43.60 -70.69
N GLU A 16 -20.56 44.57 -69.83
CA GLU A 16 -21.91 45.15 -69.77
C GLU A 16 -22.26 46.04 -70.97
N HIS A 17 -21.28 46.71 -71.58
CA HIS A 17 -21.53 47.65 -72.70
C HIS A 17 -21.27 47.06 -74.09
N ALA A 18 -20.80 45.81 -74.19
CA ALA A 18 -20.63 45.10 -75.46
C ALA A 18 -21.89 44.31 -75.91
N GLY A 19 -22.95 44.30 -75.10
CA GLY A 19 -24.20 43.56 -75.34
C GLY A 19 -25.34 44.36 -75.99
N SER A 20 -25.19 45.66 -76.22
CA SER A 20 -26.19 46.51 -76.88
C SER A 20 -25.65 47.02 -78.22
N GLY A 21 -26.30 46.59 -79.31
CA GLY A 21 -25.79 46.72 -80.67
C GLY A 21 -25.53 48.15 -81.14
N ALA A 22 -24.26 48.47 -81.38
CA ALA A 22 -23.81 49.39 -82.43
C ALA A 22 -22.35 49.04 -82.76
N GLY A 23 -22.09 48.58 -84.00
CA GLY A 23 -20.86 47.89 -84.37
C GLY A 23 -19.59 48.73 -84.33
N VAL A 24 -18.50 48.18 -83.75
CA VAL A 24 -17.12 48.66 -83.94
C VAL A 24 -16.15 47.46 -83.91
N LYS A 25 -15.14 47.51 -84.79
CA LYS A 25 -14.16 46.49 -85.23
C LYS A 25 -13.20 45.97 -84.14
N SER A 26 -12.68 44.74 -84.33
CA SER A 26 -11.64 44.11 -83.48
C SER A 26 -10.30 44.86 -83.45
N PRO A 27 -9.59 44.96 -82.31
CA PRO A 27 -8.28 45.61 -82.23
C PRO A 27 -7.08 44.67 -82.52
N ARG A 28 -5.93 45.29 -82.85
CA ARG A 28 -4.74 44.73 -83.52
C ARG A 28 -3.72 44.06 -82.58
N ARG A 29 -2.82 43.28 -83.19
CA ARG A 29 -1.79 42.36 -82.63
C ARG A 29 -0.88 42.91 -81.52
N GLU A 30 -0.73 44.23 -81.38
CA GLU A 30 0.13 44.86 -80.36
C GLU A 30 -0.47 44.81 -78.95
N GLU A 31 -1.80 44.82 -78.81
CA GLU A 31 -2.47 44.75 -77.49
C GLU A 31 -2.31 43.37 -76.81
N ARG A 32 -2.08 42.30 -77.59
CA ARG A 32 -1.84 40.95 -77.03
C ARG A 32 -0.48 40.80 -76.35
N PHE A 33 0.52 41.57 -76.78
CA PHE A 33 1.88 41.46 -76.21
C PHE A 33 1.97 42.15 -74.84
N LEU A 34 1.31 43.29 -74.68
CA LEU A 34 1.19 43.98 -73.39
C LEU A 34 0.37 43.17 -72.36
N TYR A 35 -0.65 42.44 -72.81
CA TYR A 35 -1.44 41.56 -71.95
C TYR A 35 -0.59 40.43 -71.33
N GLY A 36 0.33 39.82 -72.10
CA GLY A 36 1.17 38.72 -71.62
C GLY A 36 2.21 39.13 -70.57
N ILE A 37 2.75 40.35 -70.66
CA ILE A 37 3.70 40.88 -69.66
C ILE A 37 2.95 41.23 -68.36
N CYS A 38 1.74 41.76 -68.47
CA CYS A 38 0.91 42.07 -67.31
C CYS A 38 0.42 40.82 -66.56
N GLU A 39 0.10 39.71 -67.24
CA GLU A 39 -0.25 38.45 -66.56
C GLU A 39 0.91 37.88 -65.74
N GLY A 40 2.14 37.88 -66.27
CA GLY A 40 3.31 37.37 -65.54
C GLY A 40 3.67 38.19 -64.28
N MET A 41 3.45 39.51 -64.29
CA MET A 41 3.69 40.36 -63.11
C MET A 41 2.62 40.19 -62.03
N ILE A 42 1.39 39.82 -62.40
CA ILE A 42 0.30 39.56 -61.46
C ILE A 42 0.55 38.26 -60.69
N ASP A 43 1.10 37.23 -61.33
CA ASP A 43 1.43 35.95 -60.68
C ASP A 43 2.56 36.08 -59.66
N VAL A 44 3.62 36.83 -59.98
CA VAL A 44 4.72 37.07 -59.02
C VAL A 44 4.26 37.90 -57.83
N ALA A 45 3.41 38.91 -58.05
CA ALA A 45 2.85 39.71 -56.96
C ALA A 45 1.92 38.87 -56.05
N TRP A 46 1.16 37.93 -56.62
CA TRP A 46 0.33 36.99 -55.87
C TRP A 46 1.16 36.00 -55.04
N LEU A 47 2.23 35.46 -55.61
CA LEU A 47 3.18 34.60 -54.89
C LEU A 47 3.85 35.33 -53.72
N CYS A 48 4.31 36.56 -53.93
CA CYS A 48 4.89 37.37 -52.86
C CYS A 48 3.87 37.71 -51.77
N ALA A 49 2.63 38.07 -52.14
CA ALA A 49 1.57 38.34 -51.17
C ALA A 49 1.16 37.10 -50.36
N PHE A 50 1.14 35.93 -51.00
CA PHE A 50 0.89 34.65 -50.35
C PHE A 50 2.00 34.28 -49.37
N ALA A 51 3.27 34.41 -49.79
CA ALA A 51 4.43 34.16 -48.93
C ALA A 51 4.43 35.08 -47.69
N ILE A 52 4.15 36.38 -47.87
CA ILE A 52 4.05 37.33 -46.74
C ILE A 52 2.92 36.94 -45.79
N ARG A 53 1.77 36.51 -46.31
CA ARG A 53 0.65 36.02 -45.48
C ARG A 53 1.01 34.76 -44.70
N CYS A 54 1.70 33.81 -45.32
CA CYS A 54 2.16 32.59 -44.65
C CYS A 54 3.14 32.90 -43.52
N VAL A 55 4.11 33.80 -43.76
CA VAL A 55 5.06 34.25 -42.72
C VAL A 55 4.33 34.97 -41.59
N TYR A 56 3.42 35.88 -41.92
CA TYR A 56 2.63 36.60 -40.91
C TYR A 56 1.77 35.65 -40.06
N TRP A 57 1.17 34.63 -40.69
CA TRP A 57 0.38 33.62 -40.00
C TRP A 57 1.24 32.73 -39.09
N LEU A 58 2.43 32.33 -39.54
CA LEU A 58 3.41 31.59 -38.72
C LEU A 58 3.88 32.41 -37.51
N VAL A 59 4.16 33.70 -37.70
CA VAL A 59 4.56 34.59 -36.59
C VAL A 59 3.40 34.77 -35.61
N LEU A 60 2.16 34.95 -36.08
CA LEU A 60 0.98 35.01 -35.21
C LEU A 60 0.75 33.70 -34.44
N LEU A 61 0.97 32.55 -35.07
CA LEU A 61 0.87 31.24 -34.41
C LEU A 61 1.92 31.09 -33.31
N ALA A 62 3.17 31.51 -33.57
CA ALA A 62 4.25 31.50 -32.59
C ALA A 62 3.99 32.47 -31.42
N CYS A 63 3.53 33.68 -31.72
CA CYS A 63 3.14 34.67 -30.71
C CYS A 63 1.95 34.20 -29.86
N ASN A 64 0.95 33.56 -30.48
CA ASN A 64 -0.17 32.96 -29.74
C ASN A 64 0.29 31.78 -28.88
N PHE A 65 1.18 30.92 -29.38
CA PHE A 65 1.72 29.80 -28.59
C PHE A 65 2.53 30.29 -27.38
N LEU A 66 3.40 31.30 -27.58
CA LEU A 66 4.16 31.92 -26.50
C LEU A 66 3.26 32.70 -25.50
N GLY A 67 2.25 33.41 -26.00
CA GLY A 67 1.28 34.12 -25.15
C GLY A 67 0.38 33.17 -24.34
N TYR A 68 -0.11 32.09 -24.95
CA TYR A 68 -0.90 31.07 -24.26
C TYR A 68 -0.07 30.30 -23.25
N SER A 69 1.19 29.96 -23.54
CA SER A 69 2.06 29.25 -22.59
C SER A 69 2.36 30.07 -21.33
N THR A 70 2.56 31.38 -21.46
CA THR A 70 2.83 32.28 -20.31
C THR A 70 1.58 32.59 -19.49
N LEU A 71 0.43 32.82 -20.13
CA LEU A 71 -0.85 32.98 -19.43
C LEU A 71 -1.33 31.68 -18.78
N TRP A 72 -1.15 30.55 -19.47
CA TRP A 72 -1.41 29.23 -18.92
C TRP A 72 -0.48 28.96 -17.73
N ALA A 73 0.83 29.20 -17.84
CA ALA A 73 1.76 29.05 -16.72
C ALA A 73 1.40 29.95 -15.53
N LYS A 74 1.02 31.21 -15.76
CA LYS A 74 0.60 32.12 -14.68
C LYS A 74 -0.71 31.70 -14.03
N ARG A 75 -1.67 31.21 -14.83
CA ARG A 75 -2.95 30.69 -14.34
C ARG A 75 -2.80 29.34 -13.64
N GLU A 76 -1.89 28.50 -14.10
CA GLU A 76 -1.52 27.22 -13.52
C GLU A 76 -0.75 27.41 -12.21
N ILE A 77 0.20 28.35 -12.14
CA ILE A 77 0.88 28.74 -10.89
C ILE A 77 -0.12 29.32 -9.90
N LYS A 78 -1.04 30.17 -10.35
CA LYS A 78 -2.10 30.73 -9.48
C LYS A 78 -3.08 29.65 -9.01
N GLN A 79 -3.52 28.74 -9.89
CA GLN A 79 -4.37 27.61 -9.51
C GLN A 79 -3.66 26.59 -8.64
N ARG A 80 -2.36 26.38 -8.82
CA ARG A 80 -1.52 25.57 -7.92
C ARG A 80 -1.40 26.24 -6.56
N GLY A 81 -1.18 27.55 -6.50
CA GLY A 81 -1.20 28.33 -5.26
C GLY A 81 -2.54 28.25 -4.53
N GLU A 82 -3.65 28.41 -5.26
CA GLU A 82 -5.01 28.31 -4.71
C GLU A 82 -5.36 26.87 -4.28
N ARG A 83 -4.93 25.83 -5.01
CA ARG A 83 -5.06 24.42 -4.58
C ARG A 83 -4.18 24.09 -3.39
N TYR A 84 -2.99 24.69 -3.30
CA TYR A 84 -2.04 24.49 -2.19
C TYR A 84 -2.52 25.17 -0.91
N GLU A 85 -3.09 26.37 -0.99
CA GLU A 85 -3.74 27.05 0.13
C GLU A 85 -5.06 26.38 0.57
N ALA A 86 -5.85 25.84 -0.37
CA ALA A 86 -7.10 25.15 -0.05
C ALA A 86 -6.90 23.81 0.70
N ASN A 87 -5.76 23.15 0.52
CA ASN A 87 -5.41 21.87 1.18
C ASN A 87 -4.42 22.03 2.36
N ARG A 88 -4.05 23.27 2.73
CA ARG A 88 -3.11 23.52 3.82
C ARG A 88 -3.77 23.23 5.17
N LYS A 89 -3.26 22.23 5.89
CA LYS A 89 -3.73 21.87 7.23
C LYS A 89 -3.17 22.87 8.25
N ILE A 90 -4.05 23.64 8.90
CA ILE A 90 -3.66 24.62 9.92
C ILE A 90 -3.85 23.99 11.30
N PRO A 91 -2.83 23.95 12.16
CA PRO A 91 -2.96 23.43 13.52
C PRO A 91 -3.90 24.33 14.33
N ALA A 92 -4.86 23.74 15.03
CA ALA A 92 -5.79 24.48 15.88
C ALA A 92 -5.09 24.98 17.17
N HIS A 93 -4.13 24.20 17.66
CA HIS A 93 -3.30 24.54 18.81
C HIS A 93 -1.81 24.34 18.52
N VAL A 94 -1.02 25.42 18.67
CA VAL A 94 0.43 25.41 18.57
C VAL A 94 1.05 25.60 19.95
N ALA A 95 2.02 24.77 20.32
CA ALA A 95 2.85 24.97 21.50
C ALA A 95 4.28 25.36 21.08
N ILE A 96 4.94 26.20 21.86
CA ILE A 96 6.32 26.61 21.66
C ILE A 96 7.08 26.32 22.94
N LEU A 97 8.12 25.51 22.81
CA LEU A 97 9.05 25.20 23.89
C LEU A 97 10.32 26.00 23.67
N ASN A 98 10.56 27.00 24.51
CA ASN A 98 11.77 27.81 24.43
C ASN A 98 12.88 27.25 25.34
N ASN A 99 13.91 26.67 24.73
CA ASN A 99 15.11 26.22 25.44
C ASN A 99 16.30 27.18 25.26
N ASP A 100 16.14 28.28 24.51
CA ASP A 100 17.23 29.17 24.13
C ASP A 100 16.90 30.65 24.41
N GLY A 101 17.63 31.25 25.36
CA GLY A 101 17.53 32.66 25.73
C GLY A 101 16.20 33.07 26.39
N THR A 102 16.16 34.29 26.93
CA THR A 102 14.94 34.88 27.52
C THR A 102 14.07 35.53 26.44
N ILE A 103 12.76 35.29 26.48
CA ILE A 103 11.82 35.89 25.52
C ILE A 103 11.57 37.36 25.87
N LYS A 104 12.01 38.27 24.99
CA LYS A 104 11.77 39.72 25.11
C LYS A 104 10.37 40.09 24.59
N LYS A 105 9.87 41.27 25.01
CA LYS A 105 8.59 41.85 24.58
C LYS A 105 8.41 41.91 23.07
N GLU A 106 9.41 42.43 22.35
CA GLU A 106 9.34 42.58 20.90
C GLU A 106 9.18 41.22 20.20
N MET A 107 9.94 40.22 20.64
CA MET A 107 9.89 38.85 20.11
C MET A 107 8.51 38.22 20.34
N LEU A 108 7.92 38.42 21.52
CA LEU A 108 6.60 37.91 21.84
C LEU A 108 5.52 38.61 21.00
N LEU A 109 5.59 39.93 20.82
CA LEU A 109 4.65 40.67 19.97
C LEU A 109 4.70 40.18 18.51
N SER A 110 5.90 40.05 17.93
CA SER A 110 6.05 39.55 16.56
C SER A 110 5.54 38.11 16.38
N LEU A 111 5.76 37.27 17.39
CA LEU A 111 5.24 35.90 17.40
C LEU A 111 3.69 35.84 17.46
N LEU A 112 3.07 36.72 18.26
CA LEU A 112 1.61 36.82 18.32
C LEU A 112 1.01 37.32 17.00
N GLU A 113 1.67 38.26 16.33
CA GLU A 113 1.27 38.72 15.00
C GLU A 113 1.42 37.64 13.94
N ALA A 114 2.50 36.86 13.98
CA ALA A 114 2.70 35.72 13.08
C ALA A 114 1.63 34.64 13.29
N ALA A 115 1.31 34.29 14.54
CA ALA A 115 0.26 33.32 14.86
C ALA A 115 -1.13 33.79 14.40
N LEU A 116 -1.45 35.08 14.56
CA LEU A 116 -2.70 35.67 14.06
C LEU A 116 -2.78 35.68 12.52
N ALA A 117 -1.65 35.92 11.84
CA ALA A 117 -1.59 35.92 10.38
C ALA A 117 -1.82 34.53 9.77
N GLU A 118 -1.42 33.47 10.49
CA GLU A 118 -1.63 32.06 10.10
C GLU A 118 -2.95 31.47 10.66
N ASN A 119 -3.86 32.30 11.20
CA ASN A 119 -5.16 31.89 11.75
C ASN A 119 -5.11 30.84 12.86
N ILE A 120 -4.05 30.85 13.69
CA ILE A 120 -3.95 29.97 14.85
C ILE A 120 -4.95 30.42 15.93
N ARG A 121 -5.71 29.46 16.50
CA ARG A 121 -6.71 29.75 17.54
C ARG A 121 -6.16 29.67 18.96
N ARG A 122 -5.19 28.79 19.21
CA ARG A 122 -4.57 28.60 20.52
C ARG A 122 -3.05 28.54 20.39
N LEU A 123 -2.36 29.25 21.28
CA LEU A 123 -0.90 29.28 21.36
C LEU A 123 -0.46 29.04 22.80
N THR A 124 0.35 28.02 23.04
CA THR A 124 0.99 27.80 24.34
C THR A 124 2.48 28.11 24.24
N ILE A 125 3.04 28.85 25.17
CA ILE A 125 4.47 29.15 25.23
C ILE A 125 4.99 28.67 26.58
N TYR A 126 5.99 27.80 26.55
CA TYR A 126 6.68 27.33 27.74
C TYR A 126 8.14 27.77 27.73
N ASP A 127 8.57 28.34 28.84
CA ASP A 127 9.96 28.71 29.10
C ASP A 127 10.29 28.43 30.56
N SER A 128 11.33 27.62 30.80
CA SER A 128 11.77 27.28 32.15
C SER A 128 12.51 28.41 32.86
N SER A 129 12.98 29.41 32.11
CA SER A 129 13.87 30.47 32.58
C SER A 129 13.16 31.80 32.79
N THR A 130 12.01 32.02 32.14
CA THR A 130 11.29 33.30 32.15
C THR A 130 10.02 33.24 33.00
N VAL A 131 9.79 34.27 33.82
CA VAL A 131 8.53 34.50 34.54
C VAL A 131 7.66 35.48 33.76
N TYR A 132 6.52 35.02 33.26
CA TYR A 132 5.69 35.77 32.31
C TYR A 132 4.76 36.82 32.92
N VAL A 133 4.74 36.99 34.25
CA VAL A 133 3.76 37.85 34.95
C VAL A 133 3.87 39.32 34.51
N ASP A 134 5.09 39.87 34.46
CA ASP A 134 5.30 41.27 34.09
C ASP A 134 5.17 41.48 32.57
N LEU A 135 5.67 40.54 31.77
CA LEU A 135 5.56 40.57 30.31
C LEU A 135 4.09 40.55 29.85
N ALA A 136 3.25 39.73 30.49
CA ALA A 136 1.82 39.66 30.21
C ALA A 136 1.09 40.97 30.52
N ARG A 137 1.49 41.67 31.59
CA ARG A 137 0.95 42.99 31.96
C ARG A 137 1.31 44.05 30.92
N GLU A 138 2.54 44.03 30.42
CA GLU A 138 3.02 45.01 29.44
C GLU A 138 2.38 44.89 28.05
N ILE A 139 2.00 43.69 27.62
CA ILE A 139 1.41 43.45 26.29
C ILE A 139 -0.13 43.42 26.31
N GLN A 140 -0.75 43.63 27.48
CA GLN A 140 -2.20 43.58 27.66
C GLN A 140 -2.94 44.57 26.75
N GLY A 141 -2.38 45.77 26.53
CA GLY A 141 -2.94 46.79 25.63
C GLY A 141 -3.00 46.32 24.18
N PHE A 142 -1.91 45.75 23.67
CA PHE A 142 -1.85 45.17 22.33
C PHE A 142 -2.85 44.03 22.16
N CYS A 143 -2.94 43.15 23.16
CA CYS A 143 -3.84 42.00 23.13
C CYS A 143 -5.32 42.42 23.11
N ARG A 144 -5.70 43.46 23.83
CA ARG A 144 -7.06 44.00 23.80
C ARG A 144 -7.45 44.51 22.41
N VAL A 145 -6.55 45.21 21.72
CA VAL A 145 -6.80 45.74 20.37
C VAL A 145 -6.95 44.61 19.34
N LYS A 146 -6.16 43.54 19.47
CA LYS A 146 -6.16 42.42 18.53
C LYS A 146 -7.12 41.28 18.90
N HIS A 147 -7.93 41.45 19.94
CA HIS A 147 -8.83 40.42 20.49
C HIS A 147 -8.11 39.12 20.90
N ILE A 148 -6.95 39.25 21.54
CA ILE A 148 -6.14 38.15 22.08
C ILE A 148 -6.40 38.01 23.58
N LYS A 149 -6.64 36.79 24.07
CA LYS A 149 -6.69 36.50 25.52
C LYS A 149 -5.36 35.92 25.98
N ILE A 150 -4.72 36.54 26.97
CA ILE A 150 -3.55 35.97 27.65
C ILE A 150 -3.97 35.33 28.97
N VAL A 151 -3.43 34.14 29.23
CA VAL A 151 -3.52 33.41 30.49
C VAL A 151 -2.10 33.07 30.93
N VAL A 152 -1.71 33.44 32.15
CA VAL A 152 -0.44 33.02 32.77
C VAL A 152 -0.74 31.85 33.69
N GLY A 153 -0.09 30.70 33.45
CA GLY A 153 -0.34 29.45 34.17
C GLY A 153 -1.40 28.55 33.54
N CYS A 154 -1.90 27.58 34.32
CA CYS A 154 -2.90 26.60 33.86
C CYS A 154 -4.30 27.23 33.69
N ILE A 155 -5.06 26.76 32.70
CA ILE A 155 -6.40 27.28 32.39
C ILE A 155 -7.42 26.70 33.39
N ASN A 156 -8.41 27.51 33.79
CA ASN A 156 -9.58 26.99 34.49
C ASN A 156 -10.61 26.47 33.47
N PRO A 157 -11.14 25.24 33.64
CA PRO A 157 -12.05 24.60 32.67
C PRO A 157 -13.41 25.29 32.50
N THR A 158 -13.72 26.32 33.31
CA THR A 158 -15.01 27.04 33.30
C THR A 158 -15.01 28.33 32.47
N HIS A 159 -13.90 28.70 31.83
CA HIS A 159 -13.82 29.92 31.03
C HIS A 159 -14.19 29.69 29.57
N ASP A 160 -15.15 30.48 29.07
CA ASP A 160 -15.45 30.56 27.64
C ASP A 160 -14.47 31.50 26.93
N PHE A 161 -13.86 30.99 25.86
CA PHE A 161 -12.86 31.70 25.06
C PHE A 161 -13.33 31.96 23.62
N SER A 162 -14.61 31.69 23.31
CA SER A 162 -15.21 31.82 21.97
C SER A 162 -15.11 33.23 21.36
N ALA A 163 -15.07 34.28 22.19
CA ALA A 163 -15.02 35.68 21.78
C ALA A 163 -13.63 36.19 21.34
N TYR A 164 -12.57 35.38 21.45
CA TYR A 164 -11.20 35.80 21.16
C TYR A 164 -10.69 35.20 19.85
N ARG A 165 -9.87 35.95 19.11
CA ARG A 165 -9.23 35.51 17.87
C ARG A 165 -8.08 34.53 18.13
N LEU A 166 -7.37 34.72 19.25
CA LEU A 166 -6.26 33.89 19.69
C LEU A 166 -6.26 33.81 21.22
N VAL A 167 -6.10 32.60 21.74
CA VAL A 167 -5.88 32.35 23.18
C VAL A 167 -4.43 31.97 23.40
N VAL A 168 -3.72 32.73 24.23
CA VAL A 168 -2.30 32.56 24.51
C VAL A 168 -2.12 32.11 25.96
N GLN A 169 -1.49 30.96 26.15
CA GLN A 169 -1.16 30.40 27.45
C GLN A 169 0.35 30.48 27.68
N LEU A 170 0.75 31.18 28.74
CA LEU A 170 2.16 31.37 29.10
C LEU A 170 2.48 30.50 30.32
N LEU A 171 3.37 29.52 30.15
CA LEU A 171 3.73 28.53 31.15
C LEU A 171 5.19 28.70 31.58
N SER A 172 5.43 28.66 32.89
CA SER A 172 6.76 28.68 33.49
C SER A 172 7.14 27.29 34.02
N ALA A 173 8.36 27.14 34.55
CA ALA A 173 8.82 25.93 35.22
C ALA A 173 7.87 25.42 36.34
N GLU A 174 7.16 26.32 37.02
CA GLU A 174 6.20 25.99 38.08
C GLU A 174 4.95 25.25 37.56
N CYS A 175 4.65 25.40 36.28
CA CYS A 175 3.51 24.74 35.62
C CYS A 175 3.89 23.36 35.02
N GLY A 176 5.14 22.93 35.18
CA GLY A 176 5.67 21.67 34.66
C GLY A 176 5.70 20.56 35.71
N ARG A 177 6.82 19.84 35.81
CA ARG A 177 6.99 18.71 36.75
C ARG A 177 6.67 19.00 38.24
N PRO A 178 7.04 20.16 38.84
CA PRO A 178 6.86 20.39 40.27
C PRO A 178 5.41 20.27 40.74
N LYS A 179 4.48 20.84 39.98
CA LYS A 179 3.06 20.81 40.31
C LYS A 179 2.48 19.38 40.25
N LEU A 180 3.17 18.43 39.58
CA LEU A 180 2.68 17.08 39.30
C LEU A 180 3.03 16.24 40.50
N VAL A 181 4.25 16.47 41.00
CA VAL A 181 4.68 16.01 42.31
C VAL A 181 3.71 16.51 43.38
N ASP A 182 3.26 17.76 43.33
CA ASP A 182 2.26 18.27 44.28
C ASP A 182 0.92 17.55 44.17
N THR A 183 0.38 17.37 42.95
CA THR A 183 -0.86 16.60 42.74
C THR A 183 -0.71 15.14 43.19
N CYS A 184 0.44 14.51 42.94
CA CYS A 184 0.72 13.16 43.43
C CYS A 184 0.81 13.12 44.97
N ARG A 185 1.41 14.13 45.60
CA ARG A 185 1.49 14.26 47.06
C ARG A 185 0.10 14.40 47.68
N GLU A 186 -0.74 15.25 47.10
CA GLU A 186 -2.15 15.43 47.50
C GLU A 186 -2.96 14.13 47.37
N LEU A 187 -2.87 13.46 46.22
CA LEU A 187 -3.56 12.18 45.99
C LEU A 187 -3.09 11.08 46.94
N SER A 188 -1.78 10.99 47.19
CA SER A 188 -1.19 10.01 48.11
C SER A 188 -1.52 10.26 49.59
N SER A 189 -1.83 11.52 49.94
CA SER A 189 -2.22 11.91 51.30
C SER A 189 -3.73 11.79 51.53
N SER A 190 -4.51 11.53 50.48
CA SER A 190 -5.95 11.31 50.59
C SER A 190 -6.27 9.92 51.14
N LYS A 191 -7.27 9.84 52.02
CA LYS A 191 -7.80 8.57 52.56
C LYS A 191 -8.71 7.83 51.56
N SER A 192 -9.04 8.45 50.43
CA SER A 192 -9.89 7.87 49.38
C SER A 192 -9.13 6.88 48.52
N ARG A 193 -9.81 5.81 48.07
CA ARG A 193 -9.23 4.86 47.10
C ARG A 193 -8.80 5.59 45.83
N ILE A 194 -7.52 5.46 45.46
CA ILE A 194 -6.98 6.08 44.24
C ILE A 194 -7.53 5.30 43.04
N THR A 195 -8.41 5.92 42.26
CA THR A 195 -8.93 5.41 41.00
C THR A 195 -8.43 6.24 39.83
N THR A 196 -8.47 5.69 38.61
CA THR A 196 -8.13 6.41 37.38
C THR A 196 -8.97 7.68 37.21
N GLU A 197 -10.25 7.63 37.54
CA GLU A 197 -11.18 8.76 37.50
C GLU A 197 -10.83 9.85 38.52
N CYS A 198 -10.37 9.47 39.71
CA CYS A 198 -9.88 10.40 40.74
C CYS A 198 -8.61 11.13 40.29
N ILE A 199 -7.66 10.40 39.68
CA ILE A 199 -6.43 10.96 39.10
C ILE A 199 -6.76 11.92 37.96
N SER A 200 -7.60 11.49 37.01
CA SER A 200 -8.01 12.32 35.88
C SER A 200 -8.72 13.60 36.32
N SER A 201 -9.57 13.53 37.35
CA SER A 201 -10.27 14.69 37.90
C SER A 201 -9.33 15.67 38.60
N HIS A 202 -8.34 15.18 39.36
CA HIS A 202 -7.32 16.04 39.99
C HIS A 202 -6.41 16.70 38.95
N LEU A 203 -5.93 15.95 37.96
CA LEU A 203 -5.11 16.52 36.89
C LEU A 203 -5.91 17.53 36.07
N ALA A 204 -7.17 17.26 35.72
CA ALA A 204 -8.02 18.23 35.01
C ALA A 204 -8.25 19.52 35.81
N LYS A 205 -8.37 19.42 37.13
CA LYS A 205 -8.57 20.58 38.02
C LYS A 205 -7.32 21.44 38.21
N HIS A 206 -6.15 20.81 38.33
CA HIS A 206 -4.90 21.49 38.66
C HIS A 206 -4.02 21.82 37.44
N TYR A 207 -4.31 21.19 36.28
CA TYR A 207 -3.44 21.14 35.11
C TYR A 207 -4.16 21.12 33.76
N ALA A 208 -5.32 21.76 33.62
CA ALA A 208 -6.03 21.78 32.34
C ALA A 208 -5.18 22.44 31.24
N LEU A 209 -4.39 21.61 30.56
CA LEU A 209 -3.52 21.93 29.44
C LEU A 209 -4.12 21.27 28.22
N CYS A 210 -4.35 22.07 27.18
CA CYS A 210 -4.81 21.54 25.91
C CYS A 210 -3.66 20.78 25.24
N GLU A 211 -3.95 19.65 24.61
CA GLU A 211 -3.01 18.95 23.75
C GLU A 211 -2.73 19.80 22.50
N PRO A 212 -1.46 20.14 22.18
CA PRO A 212 -1.12 20.84 20.94
C PRO A 212 -1.08 19.91 19.74
N ASP A 213 -1.46 20.43 18.58
CA ASP A 213 -1.31 19.72 17.31
C ASP A 213 0.15 19.80 16.82
N LEU A 214 0.79 20.96 17.05
CA LEU A 214 2.17 21.26 16.68
C LEU A 214 2.94 21.81 17.88
N LEU A 215 4.08 21.22 18.21
CA LEU A 215 5.08 21.73 19.16
C LEU A 215 6.33 22.20 18.43
N ILE A 216 6.62 23.49 18.50
CA ILE A 216 7.85 24.08 17.99
C ILE A 216 8.89 24.05 19.10
N GLN A 217 9.92 23.24 18.94
CA GLN A 217 11.02 23.11 19.90
C GLN A 217 12.16 24.05 19.51
N VAL A 218 12.36 25.12 20.29
CA VAL A 218 13.35 26.16 20.00
C VAL A 218 14.64 25.87 20.76
N GLY A 219 15.77 25.88 20.04
CA GLY A 219 17.11 25.76 20.60
C GLY A 219 17.85 24.49 20.17
N THR A 220 19.09 24.34 20.64
CA THR A 220 19.98 23.23 20.25
C THR A 220 19.82 21.98 21.11
N ILE A 221 19.10 22.07 22.23
CA ILE A 221 18.94 20.98 23.20
C ILE A 221 17.63 20.24 22.90
N PRO A 222 17.67 18.94 22.51
CA PRO A 222 16.50 18.13 22.23
C PRO A 222 15.83 17.63 23.53
N SER A 223 15.53 18.55 24.44
CA SER A 223 14.86 18.30 25.73
C SER A 223 13.52 19.01 25.80
N LEU A 224 12.56 18.42 26.52
CA LEU A 224 11.29 19.07 26.85
C LEU A 224 11.40 20.05 28.03
N CYS A 225 12.58 20.17 28.67
CA CYS A 225 12.88 21.14 29.74
C CYS A 225 11.86 21.23 30.89
N GLY A 226 11.14 20.14 31.17
CA GLY A 226 10.11 20.09 32.22
C GLY A 226 8.68 20.34 31.73
N TYR A 227 8.49 20.60 30.43
CA TYR A 227 7.17 20.66 29.79
C TYR A 227 6.42 19.33 29.97
N PRO A 228 5.12 19.37 30.32
CA PRO A 228 4.28 18.20 30.54
C PRO A 228 4.24 17.20 29.36
N PRO A 229 4.81 15.99 29.47
CA PRO A 229 4.84 15.04 28.36
C PRO A 229 3.48 14.39 28.07
N TRP A 230 2.55 14.36 29.03
CA TRP A 230 1.23 13.72 28.87
C TRP A 230 0.28 14.49 27.94
N CYS A 231 0.58 15.74 27.64
CA CYS A 231 -0.14 16.56 26.66
C CYS A 231 0.34 16.35 25.22
N LEU A 232 1.36 15.51 24.98
CA LEU A 232 2.03 15.35 23.69
C LEU A 232 1.73 14.00 23.00
N ARG A 233 0.53 13.44 23.17
CA ARG A 233 0.24 12.06 22.73
C ARG A 233 0.20 11.97 21.20
N VAL A 234 -0.28 13.04 20.56
CA VAL A 234 -0.47 13.12 19.11
C VAL A 234 0.19 14.36 18.49
N THR A 235 1.00 15.08 19.28
CA THR A 235 1.63 16.34 18.89
C THR A 235 2.80 16.13 17.93
N GLU A 236 2.81 16.87 16.83
CA GLU A 236 3.94 16.91 15.91
C GLU A 236 5.05 17.83 16.46
N ILE A 237 6.30 17.36 16.53
CA ILE A 237 7.41 18.17 17.07
C ILE A 237 8.30 18.66 15.93
N VAL A 238 8.42 19.99 15.80
CA VAL A 238 9.27 20.66 14.82
C VAL A 238 10.40 21.39 15.54
N PRO A 239 11.65 20.89 15.46
CA PRO A 239 12.80 21.57 16.06
C PRO A 239 13.25 22.76 15.18
N VAL A 240 13.53 23.90 15.80
CA VAL A 240 14.02 25.12 15.17
C VAL A 240 15.19 25.69 15.97
N ARG A 241 16.15 26.32 15.27
CA ARG A 241 17.34 26.89 15.92
C ARG A 241 17.05 28.15 16.72
N SER A 242 16.05 28.92 16.32
CA SER A 242 15.68 30.21 16.93
C SER A 242 14.16 30.39 16.93
N LEU A 243 13.66 31.23 17.84
CA LEU A 243 12.22 31.52 17.96
C LEU A 243 11.69 32.09 16.62
N PRO A 244 10.62 31.53 16.03
CA PRO A 244 10.10 31.95 14.72
C PRO A 244 9.29 33.25 14.84
N CYS A 245 9.97 34.38 15.06
CA CYS A 245 9.34 35.68 15.23
C CYS A 245 8.88 36.33 13.92
N SER A 246 9.35 35.86 12.75
CA SER A 246 8.91 36.37 11.46
C SER A 246 7.74 35.55 10.91
N ARG A 247 6.85 36.19 10.15
CA ARG A 247 5.74 35.50 9.48
C ARG A 247 6.23 34.33 8.62
N TYR A 248 7.31 34.53 7.87
CA TYR A 248 7.89 33.48 7.04
C TYR A 248 8.39 32.28 7.86
N ALA A 249 9.18 32.52 8.91
CA ALA A 249 9.71 31.45 9.75
C ALA A 249 8.60 30.66 10.48
N PHE A 250 7.56 31.36 10.93
CA PHE A 250 6.39 30.71 11.55
C PHE A 250 5.58 29.92 10.51
N SER A 251 5.40 30.47 9.31
CA SER A 251 4.69 29.82 8.21
C SER A 251 5.39 28.54 7.74
N GLU A 252 6.73 28.51 7.72
CA GLU A 252 7.51 27.30 7.44
C GLU A 252 7.29 26.22 8.50
N CYS A 253 7.15 26.58 9.78
CA CYS A 253 6.83 25.61 10.83
C CYS A 253 5.42 25.02 10.65
N VAL A 254 4.45 25.86 10.29
CA VAL A 254 3.07 25.43 9.98
C VAL A 254 3.04 24.60 8.68
N GLU A 255 3.86 24.92 7.70
CA GLU A 255 3.99 24.15 6.46
C GLU A 255 4.65 22.79 6.71
N ALA A 256 5.68 22.73 7.56
CA ALA A 256 6.28 21.49 8.01
C ALA A 256 5.24 20.60 8.70
N PHE A 257 4.33 21.17 9.48
CA PHE A 257 3.17 20.45 10.03
C PHE A 257 2.20 20.00 8.94
N SER A 258 1.82 20.90 8.01
CA SER A 258 0.85 20.59 6.96
C SER A 258 1.32 19.50 6.00
N ARG A 259 2.63 19.33 5.82
CA ARG A 259 3.24 18.31 4.97
C ARG A 259 3.42 16.96 5.69
N ARG A 260 3.25 16.91 7.01
CA ARG A 260 3.41 15.67 7.80
C ARG A 260 2.06 14.96 7.96
N ASP A 261 2.11 13.63 7.98
CA ASP A 261 0.95 12.81 8.24
C ASP A 261 0.53 12.94 9.71
N ILE A 262 -0.61 13.61 9.94
CA ILE A 262 -1.20 13.72 11.27
C ILE A 262 -1.68 12.33 11.69
N ARG A 263 -1.07 11.78 12.75
CA ARG A 263 -1.48 10.50 13.35
C ARG A 263 -2.86 10.69 14.00
N LEU A 264 -3.98 10.40 13.37
CA LEU A 264 -5.27 10.36 14.08
C LEU A 264 -5.35 9.10 14.94
N GLY A 265 -4.63 9.11 16.06
CA GLY A 265 -4.48 7.97 16.95
C GLY A 265 -5.62 7.83 17.96
N LYS A 266 -6.60 6.98 17.66
CA LYS A 266 -7.07 5.98 18.65
C LYS A 266 -6.24 4.71 18.48
N PHE A 267 -4.92 4.81 18.51
CA PHE A 267 -4.04 3.64 18.65
C PHE A 267 -2.79 4.08 19.43
N TYR A 268 -2.57 3.39 20.55
CA TYR A 268 -1.43 3.56 21.42
C TYR A 268 -0.11 3.37 20.64
N MET A 269 0.72 4.42 20.69
CA MET A 269 2.18 4.49 20.58
C MET A 269 2.92 3.26 19.99
N LYS A 270 3.40 3.39 18.75
CA LYS A 270 4.64 2.72 18.29
C LYS A 270 5.35 3.53 17.20
N VAL A 271 6.61 3.89 17.50
CA VAL A 271 7.73 4.33 16.63
C VAL A 271 7.57 5.75 16.01
N VAL A 272 8.45 6.72 16.22
CA VAL A 272 9.90 6.76 15.95
C VAL A 272 10.62 7.61 17.01
N CYS A 273 11.59 7.02 17.71
CA CYS A 273 12.79 7.70 18.21
C CYS A 273 13.91 6.65 18.16
N ASP A 274 14.72 6.68 17.11
CA ASP A 274 16.06 6.11 17.13
C ASP A 274 16.91 6.99 18.05
N TYR A 275 16.96 6.67 19.35
CA TYR A 275 18.08 7.01 20.22
C TYR A 275 18.16 5.99 21.36
N LYS A 276 19.33 5.35 21.48
CA LYS A 276 19.73 4.40 22.52
C LYS A 276 19.28 4.86 23.92
N VAL A 277 18.43 4.09 24.60
CA VAL A 277 18.38 3.99 26.08
C VAL A 277 18.06 2.55 26.49
N GLN A 278 18.79 2.06 27.49
CA GLN A 278 18.78 0.70 28.07
C GLN A 278 17.41 0.22 28.61
N PRO A 279 17.23 -1.10 28.84
CA PRO A 279 15.91 -1.71 28.99
C PRO A 279 15.31 -1.52 30.38
N ILE A 280 14.04 -1.09 30.43
CA ILE A 280 13.19 -1.18 31.61
C ILE A 280 12.31 -2.44 31.45
N LYS A 281 12.22 -3.21 32.53
CA LYS A 281 11.60 -4.54 32.62
C LYS A 281 10.16 -4.56 32.07
N MET A 282 9.96 -5.32 31.00
CA MET A 282 8.68 -5.64 30.37
C MET A 282 7.91 -6.73 31.16
N ALA A 283 7.48 -6.42 32.37
CA ALA A 283 6.67 -7.37 33.17
C ALA A 283 5.28 -6.84 33.57
N GLU A 284 4.96 -5.55 33.40
CA GLU A 284 3.75 -4.97 34.02
C GLU A 284 2.73 -4.35 33.05
N LEU A 285 2.87 -4.53 31.73
CA LEU A 285 1.90 -4.03 30.73
C LEU A 285 1.06 -5.13 30.05
N ALA A 286 1.06 -6.35 30.59
CA ALA A 286 0.36 -7.50 30.01
C ALA A 286 -1.17 -7.53 30.27
N HIS A 287 -1.78 -6.46 30.78
CA HIS A 287 -3.20 -6.47 31.19
C HIS A 287 -4.03 -5.38 30.50
N ALA A 288 -4.07 -5.36 29.15
CA ALA A 288 -5.13 -4.68 28.39
C ALA A 288 -5.18 -5.02 26.88
N ILE A 289 -4.61 -6.14 26.43
CA ILE A 289 -4.74 -6.61 25.03
C ILE A 289 -5.04 -8.11 25.10
N PRO A 290 -6.10 -8.62 24.44
CA PRO A 290 -6.30 -10.06 24.38
C PRO A 290 -5.04 -10.71 23.81
N ALA A 291 -4.45 -11.66 24.53
CA ALA A 291 -3.13 -12.23 24.27
C ALA A 291 -2.95 -12.73 22.81
N VAL A 292 -4.04 -13.09 22.15
CA VAL A 292 -4.11 -13.54 20.75
C VAL A 292 -3.69 -12.44 19.76
N ASP A 293 -4.02 -11.16 20.00
CA ASP A 293 -3.71 -10.07 19.07
C ASP A 293 -2.27 -9.55 19.16
N MET A 294 -1.64 -9.63 20.33
CA MET A 294 -0.21 -9.30 20.48
C MET A 294 0.72 -10.34 19.84
N ILE A 295 0.34 -11.63 19.90
CA ILE A 295 1.05 -12.73 19.23
C ILE A 295 0.88 -12.64 17.71
N ASN A 296 -0.25 -12.10 17.22
CA ASN A 296 -0.47 -11.88 15.79
C ASN A 296 0.36 -10.72 15.20
N ALA A 297 0.77 -9.74 16.01
CA ALA A 297 1.58 -8.60 15.59
C ALA A 297 3.10 -8.81 15.76
N THR A 298 3.51 -9.75 16.62
CA THR A 298 4.91 -10.02 16.99
C THR A 298 5.17 -11.51 16.74
N SER A 299 6.12 -11.85 15.85
CA SER A 299 6.38 -13.27 15.51
C SER A 299 6.68 -14.06 16.78
N ARG A 300 6.14 -15.28 16.92
CA ARG A 300 6.44 -16.21 18.03
C ARG A 300 7.94 -16.33 18.28
N LEU A 301 8.74 -16.36 17.22
CA LEU A 301 10.20 -16.40 17.30
C LEU A 301 10.78 -15.21 18.10
N GLN A 302 10.23 -14.01 17.93
CA GLN A 302 10.71 -12.81 18.62
C GLN A 302 10.39 -12.84 20.12
N ILE A 303 9.25 -13.41 20.49
CA ILE A 303 8.83 -13.59 21.88
C ILE A 303 9.79 -14.57 22.57
N GLU A 304 9.96 -15.77 22.01
CA GLU A 304 10.88 -16.77 22.55
C GLU A 304 12.34 -16.28 22.55
N ALA A 305 12.77 -15.53 21.53
CA ALA A 305 14.11 -14.94 21.50
C ALA A 305 14.32 -13.92 22.65
N ALA A 306 13.28 -13.19 23.07
CA ALA A 306 13.40 -12.29 24.21
C ALA A 306 13.61 -13.05 25.53
N GLU A 307 12.95 -14.19 25.71
CA GLU A 307 13.15 -15.07 26.86
C GLU A 307 14.55 -15.70 26.85
N VAL A 308 15.00 -16.17 25.67
CA VAL A 308 16.34 -16.74 25.49
C VAL A 308 17.42 -15.72 25.83
N ARG A 309 17.28 -14.43 25.47
CA ARG A 309 18.24 -13.37 25.84
C ARG A 309 18.44 -13.23 27.34
N ALA A 310 17.41 -13.48 28.15
CA ALA A 310 17.49 -13.41 29.60
C ALA A 310 18.24 -14.61 30.21
N SER A 311 18.33 -15.74 29.50
CA SER A 311 18.93 -16.99 29.95
C SER A 311 20.37 -17.15 29.45
N LYS A 312 21.28 -16.30 29.96
CA LYS A 312 22.69 -16.30 29.54
C LYS A 312 23.43 -17.58 30.00
N PRO A 313 24.10 -18.31 29.08
CA PRO A 313 24.94 -19.45 29.45
C PRO A 313 26.16 -19.04 30.28
N ASN A 314 26.53 -19.87 31.26
CA ASN A 314 27.77 -19.69 32.00
C ASN A 314 28.97 -20.27 31.22
N TRP A 315 29.48 -19.49 30.26
CA TRP A 315 30.61 -19.88 29.40
C TRP A 315 31.86 -20.31 30.18
N GLY A 316 32.10 -19.73 31.37
CA GLY A 316 33.25 -20.09 32.21
C GLY A 316 33.21 -21.55 32.70
N SER A 317 32.02 -22.12 32.89
CA SER A 317 31.88 -23.54 33.22
C SER A 317 32.18 -24.46 32.03
N TYR A 318 31.83 -24.03 30.81
CA TYR A 318 32.15 -24.77 29.59
C TYR A 318 33.65 -24.73 29.26
N LEU A 319 34.33 -23.61 29.56
CA LEU A 319 35.77 -23.51 29.45
C LEU A 319 36.48 -24.46 30.43
N ARG A 320 36.09 -24.45 31.71
CA ARG A 320 36.68 -25.32 32.74
C ARG A 320 36.48 -26.81 32.46
N SER A 321 35.37 -27.16 31.81
CA SER A 321 35.07 -28.53 31.38
C SER A 321 35.67 -28.91 30.02
N GLN A 322 36.50 -28.03 29.43
CA GLN A 322 37.15 -28.23 28.12
C GLN A 322 36.16 -28.46 26.96
N MET A 323 34.90 -28.04 27.11
CA MET A 323 33.88 -28.13 26.06
C MET A 323 34.00 -27.02 25.00
N ILE A 324 34.64 -25.90 25.37
CA ILE A 324 34.97 -24.79 24.47
C ILE A 324 36.45 -24.41 24.63
N PRO A 325 37.16 -24.07 23.55
CA PRO A 325 38.55 -23.63 23.64
C PRO A 325 38.66 -22.22 24.22
N GLN A 326 39.86 -21.88 24.72
CA GLN A 326 40.14 -20.58 25.34
C GLN A 326 39.88 -19.40 24.38
N GLU A 327 40.19 -19.56 23.09
CA GLU A 327 39.97 -18.53 22.07
C GLU A 327 38.48 -18.22 21.88
N ASP A 328 37.63 -19.25 21.84
CA ASP A 328 36.18 -19.12 21.71
C ASP A 328 35.58 -18.46 22.96
N TYR A 329 36.08 -18.82 24.16
CA TYR A 329 35.68 -18.17 25.42
C TYR A 329 36.07 -16.68 25.46
N ASN A 330 37.30 -16.34 25.05
CA ASN A 330 37.78 -14.98 25.05
C ASN A 330 36.92 -14.09 24.13
N PHE A 331 36.61 -14.57 22.93
CA PHE A 331 35.76 -13.85 21.99
C PHE A 331 34.33 -13.67 22.53
N ILE A 332 33.65 -14.75 22.92
CA ILE A 332 32.25 -14.67 23.34
C ILE A 332 32.08 -13.78 24.58
N SER A 333 33.01 -13.87 25.54
CA SER A 333 32.99 -13.03 26.72
C SER A 333 33.27 -11.57 26.39
N ALA A 334 34.20 -11.27 25.47
CA ALA A 334 34.47 -9.89 25.06
C ALA A 334 33.27 -9.28 24.32
N TYR A 335 32.66 -10.04 23.41
CA TYR A 335 31.51 -9.57 22.63
C TYR A 335 30.26 -9.33 23.50
N GLU A 336 29.98 -10.21 24.45
CA GLU A 336 28.83 -10.04 25.38
C GLU A 336 29.04 -8.91 26.39
N ASN A 337 30.28 -8.63 26.77
CA ASN A 337 30.59 -7.54 27.71
C ASN A 337 30.56 -6.16 27.05
N ALA A 338 30.66 -6.09 25.72
CA ALA A 338 30.54 -4.86 24.95
C ALA A 338 29.11 -4.33 24.98
N LYS A 339 28.92 -3.14 25.55
CA LYS A 339 27.60 -2.53 25.79
C LYS A 339 27.14 -1.68 24.62
N SER A 340 28.07 -1.04 23.93
CA SER A 340 27.80 -0.15 22.80
C SER A 340 28.03 -0.84 21.46
N LYS A 341 27.45 -0.29 20.38
CA LYS A 341 27.67 -0.79 19.01
C LYS A 341 29.16 -0.65 18.66
N GLU A 342 29.76 0.47 19.05
CA GLU A 342 31.13 0.86 18.78
C GLU A 342 32.14 -0.09 19.45
N GLU A 343 31.87 -0.50 20.69
CA GLU A 343 32.66 -1.53 21.38
C GLU A 343 32.55 -2.89 20.68
N ARG A 344 31.33 -3.28 20.26
CA ARG A 344 31.10 -4.54 19.51
C ARG A 344 31.84 -4.53 18.18
N ASP A 345 31.79 -3.41 17.45
CA ASP A 345 32.51 -3.25 16.19
C ASP A 345 34.03 -3.35 16.40
N THR A 346 34.56 -2.81 17.50
CA THR A 346 35.97 -2.93 17.86
C THR A 346 36.37 -4.39 18.14
N VAL A 347 35.54 -5.12 18.90
CA VAL A 347 35.76 -6.55 19.19
C VAL A 347 35.71 -7.38 17.90
N LEU A 348 34.74 -7.11 17.02
CA LEU A 348 34.61 -7.81 15.74
C LEU A 348 35.80 -7.51 14.82
N ALA A 349 36.19 -6.24 14.66
CA ALA A 349 37.32 -5.83 13.82
C ALA A 349 38.65 -6.45 14.29
N ALA A 350 38.89 -6.52 15.60
CA ALA A 350 40.08 -7.15 16.16
C ALA A 350 40.15 -8.67 15.89
N ASN A 351 39.02 -9.32 15.62
CA ASN A 351 38.90 -10.75 15.42
C ASN A 351 38.59 -11.17 13.97
N ASP A 352 38.37 -10.21 13.06
CA ASP A 352 37.98 -10.44 11.67
C ASP A 352 39.15 -10.98 10.82
N ALA A 353 40.36 -10.44 11.02
CA ALA A 353 41.56 -10.87 10.29
C ALA A 353 41.83 -12.38 10.44
N ASN A 354 41.61 -12.92 11.64
CA ASN A 354 41.82 -14.34 11.94
C ASN A 354 40.55 -15.19 11.73
N GLY A 355 39.41 -14.57 11.38
CA GLY A 355 38.11 -15.26 11.25
C GLY A 355 37.58 -15.85 12.56
N GLN A 356 38.11 -15.40 13.71
CA GLN A 356 37.85 -16.00 15.02
C GLN A 356 36.39 -15.82 15.43
N ALA A 357 35.77 -14.68 15.09
CA ALA A 357 34.36 -14.40 15.37
C ALA A 357 33.43 -15.44 14.72
N ALA A 358 33.57 -15.65 13.41
CA ALA A 358 32.77 -16.63 12.67
C ALA A 358 33.03 -18.07 13.16
N ARG A 359 34.31 -18.43 13.37
CA ARG A 359 34.70 -19.76 13.88
C ARG A 359 34.09 -20.05 15.25
N THR A 360 34.18 -19.10 16.18
CA THR A 360 33.62 -19.24 17.52
C THR A 360 32.11 -19.50 17.44
N ILE A 361 31.39 -18.69 16.67
CA ILE A 361 29.94 -18.81 16.55
C ILE A 361 29.55 -20.15 15.92
N VAL A 362 30.22 -20.56 14.84
CA VAL A 362 29.98 -21.86 14.19
C VAL A 362 30.25 -23.00 15.17
N ASN A 363 31.40 -23.01 15.86
CA ASN A 363 31.74 -24.02 16.86
C ASN A 363 30.70 -24.11 17.98
N LEU A 364 30.26 -22.96 18.51
CA LEU A 364 29.28 -22.92 19.59
C LEU A 364 27.90 -23.43 19.16
N ILE A 365 27.56 -23.30 17.87
CA ILE A 365 26.29 -23.79 17.32
C ILE A 365 26.37 -25.29 17.00
N THR A 366 27.49 -25.76 16.42
CA THR A 366 27.63 -27.14 15.94
C THR A 366 28.13 -28.12 16.99
N ASN A 367 29.02 -27.69 17.90
CA ASN A 367 29.75 -28.59 18.79
C ASN A 367 29.26 -28.54 20.24
N VAL A 368 28.47 -27.53 20.63
CA VAL A 368 27.91 -27.45 21.99
C VAL A 368 26.58 -28.19 22.05
N ALA A 369 26.53 -29.25 22.85
CA ALA A 369 25.43 -30.23 22.83
C ALA A 369 24.07 -29.74 23.37
N LYS A 370 24.03 -28.72 24.23
CA LYS A 370 22.75 -28.30 24.85
C LYS A 370 21.97 -27.36 23.93
N ASP A 371 20.75 -27.74 23.58
CA ASP A 371 19.84 -26.94 22.75
C ASP A 371 19.68 -25.52 23.29
N GLN A 372 19.56 -25.34 24.61
CA GLN A 372 19.44 -24.01 25.22
C GLN A 372 20.63 -23.08 24.90
N ASN A 373 21.86 -23.61 24.85
CA ASN A 373 23.02 -22.80 24.48
C ASN A 373 22.98 -22.44 23.00
N VAL A 374 22.57 -23.38 22.16
CA VAL A 374 22.44 -23.15 20.71
C VAL A 374 21.36 -22.10 20.43
N ARG A 375 20.20 -22.16 21.11
CA ARG A 375 19.17 -21.12 21.06
C ARG A 375 19.76 -19.76 21.38
N TYR A 376 20.54 -19.64 22.46
CA TYR A 376 21.17 -18.39 22.87
C TYR A 376 22.17 -17.87 21.84
N VAL A 377 23.07 -18.71 21.34
CA VAL A 377 24.08 -18.30 20.36
C VAL A 377 23.44 -17.92 19.03
N LEU A 378 22.38 -18.60 18.61
CA LEU A 378 21.61 -18.21 17.43
C LEU A 378 20.92 -16.86 17.63
N THR A 379 20.34 -16.59 18.80
CA THR A 379 19.78 -15.25 19.10
C THR A 379 20.87 -14.17 19.10
N LEU A 380 22.04 -14.46 19.66
CA LEU A 380 23.18 -13.54 19.66
C LEU A 380 23.68 -13.25 18.23
N LEU A 381 23.80 -14.28 17.40
CA LEU A 381 24.16 -14.15 15.99
C LEU A 381 23.10 -13.34 15.23
N ASP A 382 21.83 -13.61 15.49
CA ASP A 382 20.75 -12.88 14.86
C ASP A 382 20.76 -11.38 15.20
N ASP A 383 20.97 -11.04 16.47
CA ASP A 383 21.10 -9.67 16.96
C ASP A 383 22.35 -8.98 16.37
N MET A 384 23.47 -9.72 16.28
CA MET A 384 24.71 -9.23 15.63
C MET A 384 24.45 -8.80 14.19
N LEU A 385 23.74 -9.62 13.41
CA LEU A 385 23.44 -9.34 12.00
C LEU A 385 22.31 -8.30 11.81
N GLN A 386 21.41 -8.15 12.79
CA GLN A 386 20.39 -7.10 12.76
C GLN A 386 20.97 -5.71 13.07
N GLU A 387 21.93 -5.62 13.99
CA GLU A 387 22.56 -4.37 14.37
C GLU A 387 23.42 -3.76 13.25
N ASP A 388 24.07 -4.60 12.44
CA ASP A 388 24.76 -4.16 11.23
C ASP A 388 24.74 -5.24 10.15
N LYS A 389 24.10 -4.92 9.02
CA LYS A 389 23.93 -5.85 7.89
C LYS A 389 25.25 -6.24 7.25
N ASN A 390 26.27 -5.38 7.31
CA ASN A 390 27.57 -5.65 6.70
C ASN A 390 28.34 -6.76 7.44
N ARG A 391 27.97 -7.10 8.69
CA ARG A 391 28.63 -8.15 9.48
C ARG A 391 28.46 -9.56 8.91
N VAL A 392 27.55 -9.77 7.95
CA VAL A 392 27.47 -11.03 7.21
C VAL A 392 28.76 -11.33 6.43
N GLU A 393 29.50 -10.30 6.01
CA GLU A 393 30.77 -10.46 5.29
C GLU A 393 31.84 -11.14 6.14
N ILE A 394 31.79 -11.02 7.47
CA ILE A 394 32.69 -11.74 8.39
C ILE A 394 32.57 -13.25 8.17
N PHE A 395 31.34 -13.76 8.01
CA PHE A 395 31.07 -15.18 7.80
C PHE A 395 31.44 -15.61 6.39
N HIS A 396 31.10 -14.82 5.38
CA HIS A 396 31.46 -15.11 3.98
C HIS A 396 32.97 -15.13 3.77
N ASN A 397 33.70 -14.15 4.33
CA ASN A 397 35.16 -14.08 4.26
C ASN A 397 35.83 -15.25 5.00
N ALA A 398 35.35 -15.60 6.19
CA ALA A 398 35.86 -16.74 6.93
C ALA A 398 35.61 -18.07 6.20
N ALA A 399 34.44 -18.24 5.57
CA ALA A 399 34.11 -19.44 4.80
C ALA A 399 35.00 -19.55 3.54
N ARG A 400 35.22 -18.43 2.86
CA ARG A 400 36.09 -18.33 1.67
C ARG A 400 37.52 -18.76 1.99
N LYS A 401 38.06 -18.36 3.16
CA LYS A 401 39.39 -18.81 3.64
C LYS A 401 39.48 -20.34 3.78
N GLN A 402 38.36 -21.01 4.08
CA GLN A 402 38.27 -22.46 4.20
C GLN A 402 37.83 -23.17 2.89
N LYS A 403 37.73 -22.44 1.77
CA LYS A 403 37.21 -22.94 0.49
C LYS A 403 35.80 -23.54 0.59
N ARG A 404 34.93 -22.92 1.41
CA ARG A 404 33.53 -23.30 1.61
C ARG A 404 32.61 -22.10 1.45
N THR A 405 31.30 -22.35 1.35
CA THR A 405 30.26 -21.32 1.46
C THR A 405 29.89 -21.12 2.93
N ALA A 406 29.45 -19.91 3.30
CA ALA A 406 28.97 -19.64 4.67
C ALA A 406 27.72 -20.49 5.01
N PHE A 407 26.94 -20.88 3.99
CA PHE A 407 25.72 -21.66 4.15
C PHE A 407 25.99 -23.10 4.56
N SER A 408 27.06 -23.71 4.03
CA SER A 408 27.43 -25.10 4.32
C SER A 408 27.57 -25.42 5.81
N TRP A 409 27.93 -24.43 6.64
CA TRP A 409 28.02 -24.58 8.10
C TRP A 409 26.66 -24.72 8.78
N PHE A 410 25.61 -24.16 8.19
CA PHE A 410 24.34 -23.94 8.87
C PHE A 410 23.17 -24.76 8.30
N LEU A 411 23.23 -25.19 7.03
CA LEU A 411 22.11 -25.90 6.39
C LEU A 411 21.71 -27.20 7.13
N GLY A 412 22.67 -27.90 7.74
CA GLY A 412 22.40 -29.11 8.52
C GLY A 412 21.59 -28.86 9.81
N ILE A 413 21.60 -27.63 10.34
CA ILE A 413 20.87 -27.28 11.56
C ILE A 413 19.36 -27.26 11.32
N LEU A 414 18.93 -27.04 10.08
CA LEU A 414 17.51 -27.08 9.69
C LEU A 414 16.86 -28.45 9.88
N GLN A 415 17.64 -29.51 10.16
CA GLN A 415 17.15 -30.86 10.44
C GLN A 415 16.99 -31.17 11.94
N ARG A 416 17.28 -30.21 12.83
CA ARG A 416 17.10 -30.41 14.28
C ARG A 416 15.62 -30.48 14.65
N GLN A 417 15.33 -31.15 15.77
CA GLN A 417 13.96 -31.32 16.28
C GLN A 417 13.40 -30.04 16.93
N ASP A 418 14.29 -29.16 17.40
CA ASP A 418 13.89 -27.93 18.08
C ASP A 418 13.42 -26.86 17.08
N ASN A 419 12.12 -26.58 17.10
CA ASN A 419 11.48 -25.65 16.17
C ASN A 419 12.02 -24.21 16.30
N PHE A 420 12.43 -23.76 17.49
CA PHE A 420 13.03 -22.43 17.66
C PHE A 420 14.37 -22.37 16.95
N ILE A 421 15.23 -23.37 17.18
CA ILE A 421 16.56 -23.46 16.56
C ILE A 421 16.43 -23.46 15.04
N VAL A 422 15.54 -24.30 14.49
CA VAL A 422 15.30 -24.42 13.05
C VAL A 422 14.84 -23.09 12.45
N ASN A 423 13.85 -22.42 13.07
CA ASN A 423 13.31 -21.17 12.53
C ASN A 423 14.24 -19.96 12.73
N GLN A 424 14.96 -19.89 13.85
CA GLN A 424 15.98 -18.87 14.09
C GLN A 424 17.12 -19.01 13.08
N MET A 425 17.57 -20.24 12.84
CA MET A 425 18.60 -20.52 11.84
C MET A 425 18.12 -20.21 10.44
N SER A 426 16.89 -20.59 10.06
CA SER A 426 16.32 -20.19 8.77
C SER A 426 16.36 -18.67 8.59
N SER A 427 15.99 -17.89 9.61
CA SER A 427 16.07 -16.42 9.55
C SER A 427 17.50 -15.90 9.32
N ILE A 428 18.49 -16.48 10.01
CA ILE A 428 19.89 -16.13 9.85
C ILE A 428 20.41 -16.52 8.46
N ILE A 429 20.04 -17.69 7.93
CA ILE A 429 20.41 -18.12 6.57
C ILE A 429 19.87 -17.13 5.54
N ALA A 430 18.62 -16.68 5.68
CA ALA A 430 18.06 -15.65 4.80
C ALA A 430 18.85 -14.33 4.87
N LYS A 431 19.30 -13.92 6.06
CA LYS A 431 20.16 -12.72 6.25
C LYS A 431 21.50 -12.90 5.57
N LEU A 432 22.17 -14.03 5.77
CA LEU A 432 23.46 -14.35 5.13
C LEU A 432 23.34 -14.34 3.60
N ALA A 433 22.21 -14.81 3.06
CA ALA A 433 21.95 -14.88 1.62
C ALA A 433 21.54 -13.52 1.00
N CYS A 434 21.03 -12.57 1.78
CA CYS A 434 20.44 -11.33 1.27
C CYS A 434 21.18 -10.04 1.65
N PHE A 435 21.93 -10.02 2.76
CA PHE A 435 22.62 -8.81 3.22
C PHE A 435 24.04 -8.68 2.67
N GLY A 436 24.63 -9.80 2.22
CA GLY A 436 26.00 -9.84 1.72
C GLY A 436 26.08 -9.69 0.20
N SER A 437 27.31 -9.54 -0.29
CA SER A 437 27.64 -9.51 -1.71
C SER A 437 27.58 -10.89 -2.38
N THR A 438 27.79 -11.96 -1.60
CA THR A 438 27.82 -13.34 -2.10
C THR A 438 26.42 -13.96 -2.07
N LEU A 439 25.88 -14.28 -3.25
CA LEU A 439 24.58 -14.93 -3.39
C LEU A 439 24.66 -16.44 -3.10
N MET A 440 23.55 -17.01 -2.64
CA MET A 440 23.35 -18.44 -2.51
C MET A 440 22.92 -19.02 -3.85
N GLU A 441 23.58 -20.08 -4.31
CA GLU A 441 23.35 -20.64 -5.65
C GLU A 441 23.27 -22.17 -5.63
N GLY A 442 22.80 -22.76 -6.73
CA GLY A 442 22.82 -24.20 -6.97
C GLY A 442 22.03 -25.02 -5.94
N SER A 443 22.63 -26.13 -5.49
CA SER A 443 21.99 -27.09 -4.59
C SER A 443 21.63 -26.51 -3.22
N GLU A 444 22.41 -25.55 -2.72
CA GLU A 444 22.16 -24.91 -1.42
C GLU A 444 20.89 -24.06 -1.46
N LEU A 445 20.70 -23.29 -2.53
CA LEU A 445 19.49 -22.50 -2.75
C LEU A 445 18.25 -23.38 -2.90
N ASN A 446 18.36 -24.43 -3.72
CA ASN A 446 17.27 -25.38 -3.93
C ASN A 446 16.87 -26.11 -2.65
N TYR A 447 17.84 -26.51 -1.83
CA TYR A 447 17.59 -27.12 -0.53
C TYR A 447 16.85 -26.15 0.40
N TYR A 448 17.31 -24.90 0.49
CA TYR A 448 16.69 -23.91 1.37
C TYR A 448 15.28 -23.53 0.91
N PHE A 449 15.03 -23.41 -0.39
CA PHE A 449 13.67 -23.21 -0.93
C PHE A 449 12.77 -24.43 -0.73
N SER A 450 13.29 -25.65 -0.85
CA SER A 450 12.51 -26.84 -0.49
C SER A 450 12.08 -26.78 0.96
N PHE A 451 13.01 -26.47 1.87
CA PHE A 451 12.73 -26.30 3.28
C PHE A 451 11.63 -25.25 3.53
N LEU A 452 11.75 -24.04 2.94
CA LEU A 452 10.74 -22.99 3.11
C LEU A 452 9.36 -23.40 2.57
N LYS A 453 9.31 -24.10 1.41
CA LYS A 453 8.05 -24.62 0.86
C LYS A 453 7.42 -25.67 1.77
N ASP A 454 8.21 -26.57 2.34
CA ASP A 454 7.70 -27.60 3.25
C ASP A 454 7.17 -26.97 4.55
N GLN A 455 7.84 -25.93 5.07
CA GLN A 455 7.35 -25.14 6.20
C GLN A 455 6.02 -24.42 5.91
N LEU A 456 5.75 -24.04 4.65
CA LEU A 456 4.48 -23.45 4.22
C LEU A 456 3.35 -24.48 4.08
N LYS A 457 3.66 -25.70 3.62
CA LYS A 457 2.66 -26.77 3.49
C LYS A 457 2.06 -27.18 4.84
N SER A 458 2.86 -27.13 5.90
CA SER A 458 2.45 -27.45 7.27
C SER A 458 1.66 -26.31 7.96
N SER A 459 0.85 -25.55 7.21
CA SER A 459 0.27 -24.28 7.63
C SER A 459 -0.64 -24.33 8.88
N SER A 460 -1.25 -25.47 9.14
CA SER A 460 -2.11 -25.71 10.32
C SER A 460 -1.34 -26.09 11.58
N SER A 461 -0.07 -26.49 11.46
CA SER A 461 0.75 -27.01 12.57
C SER A 461 1.98 -26.17 12.87
N ASN A 462 2.44 -25.35 11.92
CA ASN A 462 3.67 -24.58 12.05
C ASN A 462 3.42 -23.25 12.78
N GLU A 463 3.80 -23.20 14.05
CA GLU A 463 3.63 -22.02 14.91
C GLU A 463 4.57 -20.85 14.53
N TYR A 464 5.54 -21.08 13.63
CA TYR A 464 6.52 -20.10 13.16
C TYR A 464 6.30 -19.68 11.69
N MET A 465 5.09 -19.90 11.13
CA MET A 465 4.77 -19.51 9.76
C MET A 465 5.12 -18.06 9.39
N ASN A 466 4.90 -17.10 10.31
CA ASN A 466 5.23 -15.69 10.06
C ASN A 466 6.74 -15.47 9.86
N THR A 467 7.59 -16.30 10.47
CA THR A 467 9.05 -16.29 10.27
C THR A 467 9.40 -16.86 8.89
N THR A 468 8.80 -17.99 8.52
CA THR A 468 8.98 -18.60 7.18
C THR A 468 8.60 -17.61 6.08
N ALA A 469 7.43 -16.97 6.22
CA ALA A 469 6.98 -15.94 5.29
C ALA A 469 7.94 -14.75 5.25
N ARG A 470 8.48 -14.30 6.39
CA ARG A 470 9.48 -13.21 6.43
C ARG A 470 10.78 -13.58 5.73
N CYS A 471 11.23 -14.82 5.84
CA CYS A 471 12.41 -15.32 5.12
C CYS A 471 12.17 -15.25 3.61
N LEU A 472 11.00 -15.68 3.14
CA LEU A 472 10.61 -15.54 1.72
C LEU A 472 10.55 -14.08 1.27
N GLN A 473 9.97 -13.18 2.07
CA GLN A 473 9.93 -11.74 1.77
C GLN A 473 11.33 -11.12 1.62
N MET A 474 12.33 -11.64 2.32
CA MET A 474 13.72 -11.20 2.18
C MET A 474 14.35 -11.74 0.90
N MET A 475 14.26 -13.07 0.70
CA MET A 475 14.85 -13.74 -0.46
C MET A 475 14.27 -13.21 -1.78
N LEU A 476 12.95 -13.07 -1.88
CA LEU A 476 12.28 -12.70 -3.12
C LEU A 476 12.47 -11.23 -3.53
N ARG A 477 13.19 -10.42 -2.74
CA ARG A 477 13.64 -9.07 -3.17
C ARG A 477 14.74 -9.13 -4.24
N ILE A 478 15.47 -10.24 -4.31
CA ILE A 478 16.59 -10.46 -5.22
C ILE A 478 16.08 -11.23 -6.45
N ASP A 479 16.32 -10.70 -7.65
CA ASP A 479 15.71 -11.23 -8.88
C ASP A 479 16.13 -12.68 -9.23
N PRO A 480 17.42 -13.07 -9.16
CA PRO A 480 17.83 -14.47 -9.33
C PRO A 480 17.07 -15.47 -8.42
N TYR A 481 16.78 -15.07 -7.19
CA TYR A 481 16.03 -15.88 -6.23
C TYR A 481 14.56 -16.03 -6.61
N ARG A 482 13.95 -15.03 -7.28
CA ARG A 482 12.57 -15.12 -7.78
C ARG A 482 12.43 -16.17 -8.86
N LEU A 483 13.38 -16.22 -9.79
CA LEU A 483 13.41 -17.19 -10.89
C LEU A 483 13.55 -18.60 -10.34
N ALA A 484 14.58 -18.86 -9.52
CA ALA A 484 14.81 -20.17 -8.90
C ALA A 484 13.62 -20.63 -8.04
N PHE A 485 13.00 -19.72 -7.28
CA PHE A 485 11.82 -20.06 -6.48
C PHE A 485 10.63 -20.46 -7.37
N THR A 486 10.40 -19.73 -8.47
CA THR A 486 9.32 -19.99 -9.43
C THR A 486 9.52 -21.29 -10.20
N GLU A 487 10.76 -21.58 -10.64
CA GLU A 487 11.12 -22.85 -11.31
C GLU A 487 10.89 -24.07 -10.41
N SER A 488 10.97 -23.88 -9.10
CA SER A 488 10.72 -24.94 -8.12
C SER A 488 9.25 -25.06 -7.68
N GLU A 489 8.28 -24.52 -8.43
CA GLU A 489 6.85 -24.49 -8.07
C GLU A 489 6.57 -23.75 -6.73
N GLY A 490 7.39 -22.75 -6.41
CA GLY A 490 7.25 -21.99 -5.16
C GLY A 490 5.98 -21.13 -5.10
N VAL A 491 5.46 -20.67 -6.25
CA VAL A 491 4.24 -19.85 -6.31
C VAL A 491 3.03 -20.64 -5.80
N GLN A 492 2.89 -21.90 -6.24
CA GLN A 492 1.82 -22.80 -5.85
C GLN A 492 1.85 -23.07 -4.35
N ALA A 493 3.04 -23.18 -3.74
CA ALA A 493 3.18 -23.34 -2.30
C ALA A 493 2.66 -22.12 -1.52
N ILE A 494 2.89 -20.90 -2.02
CA ILE A 494 2.35 -19.67 -1.42
C ILE A 494 0.82 -19.62 -1.58
N VAL A 495 0.31 -19.91 -2.78
CA VAL A 495 -1.14 -19.93 -3.06
C VAL A 495 -1.87 -20.95 -2.18
N ALA A 496 -1.31 -22.15 -2.03
CA ALA A 496 -1.85 -23.18 -1.14
C ALA A 496 -1.87 -22.72 0.33
N ALA A 497 -0.83 -22.03 0.79
CA ALA A 497 -0.78 -21.49 2.15
C ALA A 497 -1.80 -20.36 2.37
N LEU A 498 -2.05 -19.51 1.36
CA LEU A 498 -3.04 -18.42 1.41
C LEU A 498 -4.48 -18.94 1.50
N ASN A 499 -4.80 -20.04 0.81
CA ASN A 499 -6.13 -20.66 0.84
C ASN A 499 -6.47 -21.31 2.19
N GLY A 500 -5.49 -21.47 3.09
CA GLY A 500 -5.73 -21.91 4.46
C GLY A 500 -6.32 -20.81 5.35
N LYS A 501 -6.81 -21.18 6.55
CA LYS A 501 -7.21 -20.21 7.58
C LYS A 501 -5.98 -19.45 8.08
N THR A 502 -5.70 -18.30 7.47
CA THR A 502 -4.51 -17.49 7.76
C THR A 502 -4.91 -16.19 8.46
N ASN A 503 -4.08 -15.73 9.42
CA ASN A 503 -4.29 -14.43 10.04
C ASN A 503 -3.92 -13.30 9.06
N PHE A 504 -4.44 -12.09 9.28
CA PHE A 504 -4.20 -10.95 8.39
C PHE A 504 -2.72 -10.56 8.25
N GLN A 505 -1.88 -10.89 9.25
CA GLN A 505 -0.44 -10.64 9.20
C GLN A 505 0.24 -11.58 8.20
N LEU A 506 -0.08 -12.87 8.25
CA LEU A 506 0.44 -13.88 7.34
C LEU A 506 -0.09 -13.67 5.92
N GLN A 507 -1.37 -13.32 5.76
CA GLN A 507 -1.95 -12.91 4.47
C GLN A 507 -1.14 -11.78 3.84
N TYR A 508 -0.84 -10.73 4.61
CA TYR A 508 0.01 -9.63 4.16
C TYR A 508 1.41 -10.11 3.76
N GLN A 509 2.07 -10.95 4.56
CA GLN A 509 3.44 -11.39 4.27
C GLN A 509 3.53 -12.26 3.02
N LEU A 510 2.58 -13.16 2.83
CA LEU A 510 2.49 -14.02 1.65
C LEU A 510 2.07 -13.23 0.40
N ALA A 511 1.13 -12.28 0.52
CA ALA A 511 0.80 -11.35 -0.56
C ALA A 511 2.00 -10.47 -0.95
N PHE A 512 2.81 -10.03 0.02
CA PHE A 512 4.05 -9.29 -0.25
C PHE A 512 5.09 -10.15 -0.99
N ALA A 513 5.19 -11.45 -0.65
CA ALA A 513 6.05 -12.38 -1.38
C ALA A 513 5.61 -12.49 -2.85
N LEU A 514 4.30 -12.60 -3.10
CA LEU A 514 3.74 -12.59 -4.47
C LEU A 514 3.96 -11.25 -5.18
N TRP A 515 3.81 -10.12 -4.48
CA TRP A 515 4.13 -8.79 -5.01
C TRP A 515 5.59 -8.67 -5.45
N CYS A 516 6.53 -9.21 -4.66
CA CYS A 516 7.94 -9.24 -5.04
C CYS A 516 8.18 -10.03 -6.34
N LEU A 517 7.47 -11.15 -6.50
CA LEU A 517 7.58 -12.01 -7.68
C LEU A 517 7.06 -11.32 -8.96
N THR A 518 6.02 -10.49 -8.86
CA THR A 518 5.41 -9.82 -10.03
C THR A 518 6.27 -8.69 -10.61
N PHE A 519 7.37 -8.29 -9.97
CA PHE A 519 8.31 -7.32 -10.56
C PHE A 519 9.08 -7.86 -11.76
N ASN A 520 9.22 -9.20 -11.85
CA ASN A 520 9.83 -9.85 -13.00
C ASN A 520 8.76 -10.13 -14.08
N PRO A 521 8.91 -9.61 -15.31
CA PRO A 521 7.90 -9.75 -16.36
C PRO A 521 7.57 -11.20 -16.74
N ASP A 522 8.57 -12.10 -16.74
CA ASP A 522 8.38 -13.52 -17.11
C ASP A 522 7.57 -14.27 -16.04
N ILE A 523 7.72 -13.87 -14.78
CA ILE A 523 6.91 -14.39 -13.69
C ILE A 523 5.51 -13.77 -13.74
N ALA A 524 5.40 -12.45 -13.91
CA ALA A 524 4.13 -11.73 -14.00
C ALA A 524 3.22 -12.28 -15.11
N ARG A 525 3.80 -12.68 -16.24
CA ARG A 525 3.10 -13.34 -17.35
C ARG A 525 2.47 -14.68 -16.96
N ARG A 526 3.13 -15.46 -16.10
CA ARG A 526 2.65 -16.77 -15.64
C ARG A 526 1.67 -16.67 -14.48
N THR A 527 1.72 -15.59 -13.71
CA THR A 527 0.89 -15.35 -12.51
C THR A 527 -0.62 -15.62 -12.68
N PRO A 528 -1.30 -15.22 -13.77
CA PRO A 528 -2.72 -15.51 -13.96
C PRO A 528 -3.02 -17.01 -14.02
N SER A 529 -2.17 -17.79 -14.69
CA SER A 529 -2.32 -19.26 -14.82
C SER A 529 -2.05 -20.02 -13.52
N LEU A 530 -1.38 -19.38 -12.55
CA LEU A 530 -0.96 -20.00 -11.28
C LEU A 530 -2.00 -19.82 -10.16
N GLY A 531 -3.17 -19.24 -10.44
CA GLY A 531 -4.23 -19.05 -9.46
C GLY A 531 -3.97 -17.94 -8.42
N VAL A 532 -2.96 -17.10 -8.65
CA VAL A 532 -2.57 -16.01 -7.73
C VAL A 532 -3.64 -14.93 -7.65
N ILE A 533 -4.20 -14.51 -8.80
CA ILE A 533 -5.26 -13.49 -8.85
C ILE A 533 -6.46 -13.97 -8.04
N GLN A 534 -6.78 -15.26 -8.15
CA GLN A 534 -7.92 -15.84 -7.45
C GLN A 534 -7.74 -15.81 -5.93
N ALA A 535 -6.61 -16.34 -5.44
CA ALA A 535 -6.33 -16.40 -4.00
C ALA A 535 -6.28 -15.01 -3.36
N LEU A 536 -5.67 -14.03 -4.04
CA LEU A 536 -5.62 -12.66 -3.54
C LEU A 536 -6.97 -11.94 -3.66
N GLY A 537 -7.73 -12.20 -4.72
CA GLY A 537 -9.03 -11.59 -4.95
C GLY A 537 -10.06 -11.96 -3.87
N ASP A 538 -10.07 -13.22 -3.44
CA ASP A 538 -10.92 -13.68 -2.34
C ASP A 538 -10.58 -12.94 -1.04
N ILE A 539 -9.29 -12.89 -0.68
CA ILE A 539 -8.81 -12.17 0.50
C ILE A 539 -9.13 -10.68 0.41
N LEU A 540 -8.98 -10.06 -0.77
CA LEU A 540 -9.28 -8.65 -0.99
C LEU A 540 -10.76 -8.34 -0.75
N SER A 541 -11.66 -9.22 -1.16
CA SER A 541 -13.11 -9.03 -1.02
C SER A 541 -13.60 -9.11 0.44
N GLU A 542 -12.88 -9.85 1.29
CA GLU A 542 -13.25 -10.07 2.70
C GLU A 542 -12.44 -9.21 3.68
N SER A 543 -11.27 -8.72 3.27
CA SER A 543 -10.36 -8.00 4.15
C SER A 543 -10.84 -6.59 4.47
N SER A 544 -10.79 -6.24 5.76
CA SER A 544 -10.94 -4.87 6.26
C SER A 544 -9.61 -4.20 6.60
N LYS A 545 -8.48 -4.91 6.45
CA LYS A 545 -7.16 -4.44 6.87
C LYS A 545 -6.47 -3.72 5.71
N GLU A 546 -6.33 -2.41 5.85
CA GLU A 546 -5.72 -1.53 4.84
C GLU A 546 -4.39 -2.04 4.30
N LYS A 547 -3.46 -2.49 5.16
CA LYS A 547 -2.17 -3.02 4.70
C LYS A 547 -2.30 -4.23 3.76
N VAL A 548 -3.32 -5.08 3.96
CA VAL A 548 -3.60 -6.26 3.14
C VAL A 548 -4.22 -5.81 1.82
N ILE A 549 -5.18 -4.88 1.87
CA ILE A 549 -5.81 -4.28 0.69
C ILE A 549 -4.75 -3.63 -0.20
N ARG A 550 -3.89 -2.78 0.37
CA ARG A 550 -2.83 -2.06 -0.35
C ARG A 550 -1.88 -3.01 -1.07
N ILE A 551 -1.36 -4.05 -0.40
CA ILE A 551 -0.39 -4.95 -1.03
C ILE A 551 -1.03 -5.79 -2.15
N ILE A 552 -2.31 -6.17 -2.02
CA ILE A 552 -3.01 -6.92 -3.06
C ILE A 552 -3.28 -6.04 -4.28
N ILE A 553 -3.79 -4.83 -4.08
CA ILE A 553 -4.01 -3.84 -5.15
C ILE A 553 -2.68 -3.56 -5.87
N ALA A 554 -1.59 -3.30 -5.13
CA ALA A 554 -0.27 -3.11 -5.72
C ALA A 554 0.20 -4.34 -6.52
N THR A 555 -0.12 -5.56 -6.07
CA THR A 555 0.20 -6.80 -6.80
C THR A 555 -0.57 -6.88 -8.12
N PHE A 556 -1.87 -6.57 -8.11
CA PHE A 556 -2.71 -6.54 -9.31
C PHE A 556 -2.25 -5.47 -10.29
N SER A 557 -1.96 -4.27 -9.80
CA SER A 557 -1.38 -3.18 -10.59
C SER A 557 -0.08 -3.62 -11.27
N ASN A 558 0.83 -4.25 -10.52
CA ASN A 558 2.11 -4.68 -11.04
C ASN A 558 1.96 -5.73 -12.15
N ILE A 559 1.05 -6.70 -12.00
CA ILE A 559 0.74 -7.68 -13.05
C ILE A 559 0.33 -6.98 -14.34
N LEU A 560 -0.66 -6.07 -14.29
CA LEU A 560 -1.16 -5.38 -15.49
C LEU A 560 -0.17 -4.36 -16.08
N LYS A 561 0.74 -3.81 -15.27
CA LYS A 561 1.80 -2.89 -15.70
C LYS A 561 2.98 -3.64 -16.36
N LYS A 562 3.27 -4.87 -15.93
CA LYS A 562 4.43 -5.66 -16.38
C LYS A 562 4.14 -6.62 -17.53
N VAL A 563 2.89 -7.06 -17.69
CA VAL A 563 2.49 -7.93 -18.80
C VAL A 563 2.30 -7.10 -20.07
N GLU A 564 3.14 -7.34 -21.08
CA GLU A 564 3.07 -6.66 -22.38
C GLU A 564 2.07 -7.32 -23.34
N GLU A 565 1.85 -8.62 -23.21
CA GLU A 565 0.95 -9.40 -24.06
C GLU A 565 -0.51 -9.05 -23.79
N LYS A 566 -1.22 -8.56 -24.82
CA LYS A 566 -2.60 -8.09 -24.71
C LYS A 566 -3.57 -9.19 -24.24
N ASP A 567 -3.41 -10.40 -24.75
CA ASP A 567 -4.32 -11.51 -24.43
C ASP A 567 -4.21 -11.92 -22.96
N ILE A 568 -2.98 -12.06 -22.44
CA ILE A 568 -2.73 -12.41 -21.04
C ILE A 568 -3.14 -11.25 -20.11
N LYS A 569 -2.89 -10.00 -20.52
CA LYS A 569 -3.32 -8.83 -19.76
C LYS A 569 -4.86 -8.75 -19.67
N LYS A 570 -5.57 -9.02 -20.77
CA LYS A 570 -7.03 -9.10 -20.79
C LYS A 570 -7.52 -10.24 -19.90
N GLU A 571 -6.92 -11.42 -19.99
CA GLU A 571 -7.25 -12.56 -19.12
C GLU A 571 -7.09 -12.21 -17.64
N ALA A 572 -5.95 -11.61 -17.26
CA ALA A 572 -5.69 -11.20 -15.88
C ALA A 572 -6.72 -10.18 -15.37
N ALA A 573 -7.05 -9.17 -16.19
CA ALA A 573 -8.06 -8.18 -15.86
C ALA A 573 -9.44 -8.82 -15.64
N LEU A 574 -9.85 -9.76 -16.50
CA LEU A 574 -11.12 -10.46 -16.37
C LEU A 574 -11.17 -11.33 -15.10
N GLN A 575 -10.08 -12.03 -14.77
CA GLN A 575 -9.99 -12.77 -13.51
C GLN A 575 -10.16 -11.84 -12.29
N MET A 576 -9.56 -10.64 -12.31
CA MET A 576 -9.73 -9.65 -11.24
C MET A 576 -11.19 -9.17 -11.13
N VAL A 577 -11.86 -8.92 -12.26
CA VAL A 577 -13.29 -8.54 -12.29
C VAL A 577 -14.16 -9.63 -11.65
N GLN A 578 -13.92 -10.90 -12.00
CA GLN A 578 -14.66 -12.04 -11.44
C GLN A 578 -14.46 -12.19 -9.94
N CYS A 579 -13.28 -11.81 -9.43
CA CYS A 579 -13.02 -11.75 -7.99
C CYS A 579 -13.69 -10.55 -7.29
N LYS A 580 -14.63 -9.86 -7.96
CA LYS A 580 -15.34 -8.68 -7.45
C LYS A 580 -14.42 -7.51 -7.10
N THR A 581 -13.24 -7.45 -7.72
CA THR A 581 -12.23 -6.41 -7.43
C THR A 581 -12.78 -5.01 -7.68
N LEU A 582 -13.56 -4.80 -8.76
CA LEU A 582 -14.19 -3.50 -9.06
C LEU A 582 -15.01 -2.95 -7.90
N LYS A 583 -15.85 -3.79 -7.29
CA LYS A 583 -16.66 -3.39 -6.12
C LYS A 583 -15.77 -2.99 -4.94
N THR A 584 -14.68 -3.71 -4.71
CA THR A 584 -13.74 -3.37 -3.64
C THR A 584 -12.99 -2.07 -3.92
N LEU A 585 -12.63 -1.80 -5.19
CA LEU A 585 -12.01 -0.53 -5.60
C LEU A 585 -12.96 0.65 -5.35
N GLU A 586 -14.24 0.54 -5.71
CA GLU A 586 -15.26 1.57 -5.44
C GLU A 586 -15.40 1.85 -3.94
N LEU A 587 -15.46 0.80 -3.12
CA LEU A 587 -15.51 0.93 -1.65
C LEU A 587 -14.23 1.55 -1.07
N THR A 588 -13.09 1.29 -1.70
CA THR A 588 -11.78 1.81 -1.27
C THR A 588 -11.65 3.29 -1.60
N ASP A 589 -12.06 3.69 -2.81
CA ASP A 589 -12.10 5.08 -3.26
C ASP A 589 -13.06 5.93 -2.41
N ALA A 590 -14.24 5.38 -2.07
CA ALA A 590 -15.20 6.06 -1.20
C ALA A 590 -14.67 6.31 0.23
N LYS A 591 -13.76 5.46 0.75
CA LYS A 591 -13.23 5.57 2.12
C LYS A 591 -12.08 6.57 2.27
N LYS A 592 -11.41 6.96 1.18
CA LYS A 592 -10.27 7.90 1.14
C LYS A 592 -9.22 7.63 2.24
N TYR A 593 -8.33 6.66 1.99
CA TYR A 593 -7.31 6.22 2.94
C TYR A 593 -6.17 7.23 3.18
N GLY A 594 -6.01 8.25 2.33
CA GLY A 594 -4.95 9.25 2.46
C GLY A 594 -3.55 8.75 2.09
N ASP A 595 -3.47 7.56 1.47
CA ASP A 595 -2.26 6.98 0.88
C ASP A 595 -2.28 7.24 -0.64
N THR A 596 -1.41 8.15 -1.10
CA THR A 596 -1.34 8.56 -2.52
C THR A 596 -1.00 7.42 -3.46
N GLU A 597 -0.12 6.50 -3.04
CA GLU A 597 0.25 5.34 -3.86
C GLU A 597 -0.94 4.41 -4.06
N LEU A 598 -1.73 4.21 -2.99
CA LEU A 598 -2.95 3.42 -3.06
C LEU A 598 -4.01 4.08 -3.96
N GLU A 599 -4.20 5.41 -3.86
CA GLU A 599 -5.15 6.14 -4.70
C GLU A 599 -4.78 6.05 -6.18
N GLU A 600 -3.50 6.21 -6.52
CA GLU A 600 -3.00 6.05 -7.90
C GLU A 600 -3.21 4.62 -8.43
N ASP A 601 -2.93 3.61 -7.62
CA ASP A 601 -3.14 2.22 -8.02
C ASP A 601 -4.64 1.87 -8.15
N VAL A 602 -5.51 2.43 -7.31
CA VAL A 602 -6.97 2.27 -7.40
C VAL A 602 -7.50 2.91 -8.69
N GLU A 603 -7.07 4.12 -9.01
CA GLU A 603 -7.47 4.81 -10.25
C GLU A 603 -6.99 4.04 -11.50
N PHE A 604 -5.73 3.59 -11.49
CA PHE A 604 -5.15 2.79 -12.55
C PHE A 604 -5.92 1.47 -12.78
N LEU A 605 -6.14 0.69 -11.72
CA LEU A 605 -6.86 -0.59 -11.84
C LEU A 605 -8.30 -0.38 -12.27
N THR A 606 -9.01 0.59 -11.68
CA THR A 606 -10.41 0.88 -12.04
C THR A 606 -10.51 1.15 -13.54
N SER A 607 -9.63 1.99 -14.07
CA SER A 607 -9.57 2.32 -15.50
C SER A 607 -9.29 1.09 -16.36
N GLN A 608 -8.27 0.29 -16.03
CA GLN A 608 -7.91 -0.89 -16.82
C GLN A 608 -8.97 -1.99 -16.80
N LEU A 609 -9.59 -2.22 -15.64
CA LEU A 609 -10.64 -3.22 -15.48
C LEU A 609 -11.92 -2.80 -16.20
N GLN A 610 -12.33 -1.53 -16.11
CA GLN A 610 -13.49 -1.02 -16.85
C GLN A 610 -13.33 -1.10 -18.37
N LEU A 611 -12.14 -0.77 -18.90
CA LEU A 611 -11.84 -0.96 -20.32
C LEU A 611 -11.99 -2.43 -20.74
N SER A 612 -11.48 -3.35 -19.92
CA SER A 612 -11.56 -4.79 -20.21
C SER A 612 -12.99 -5.34 -20.17
N VAL A 613 -13.86 -4.75 -19.34
CA VAL A 613 -15.30 -5.07 -19.28
C VAL A 613 -16.05 -4.52 -20.49
N GLN A 614 -15.75 -3.30 -20.93
CA GLN A 614 -16.38 -2.70 -22.12
C GLN A 614 -16.05 -3.50 -23.41
N ASP A 615 -14.84 -4.06 -23.48
CA ASP A 615 -14.37 -4.89 -24.60
C ASP A 615 -14.76 -6.38 -24.46
N LEU A 616 -15.62 -6.74 -23.51
CA LEU A 616 -16.07 -8.11 -23.29
C LEU A 616 -17.38 -8.37 -24.03
N SER A 617 -17.37 -9.33 -24.97
CA SER A 617 -18.64 -9.82 -25.51
C SER A 617 -19.35 -10.69 -24.47
N SER A 618 -20.68 -10.78 -24.54
CA SER A 618 -21.46 -11.66 -23.66
C SER A 618 -20.99 -13.12 -23.69
N PHE A 619 -20.41 -13.59 -24.81
CA PHE A 619 -19.83 -14.93 -24.90
C PHE A 619 -18.47 -15.06 -24.23
N ASP A 620 -17.65 -14.01 -24.29
CA ASP A 620 -16.37 -14.00 -23.59
C ASP A 620 -16.57 -13.96 -22.07
N GLU A 621 -17.57 -13.23 -21.60
CA GLU A 621 -18.03 -13.25 -20.19
C GLU A 621 -18.37 -14.68 -19.75
N TYR A 622 -19.22 -15.36 -20.52
CA TYR A 622 -19.58 -16.76 -20.27
C TYR A 622 -18.36 -17.69 -20.25
N CYS A 623 -17.49 -17.60 -21.27
CA CYS A 623 -16.29 -18.43 -21.35
C CYS A 623 -15.37 -18.23 -20.15
N SER A 624 -15.25 -16.98 -19.70
CA SER A 624 -14.44 -16.63 -18.53
C SER A 624 -15.05 -17.22 -17.26
N GLU A 625 -16.38 -17.15 -17.06
CA GLU A 625 -17.05 -17.72 -15.86
C GLU A 625 -16.89 -19.24 -15.80
N VAL A 626 -17.07 -19.93 -16.93
CA VAL A 626 -16.92 -21.39 -17.00
C VAL A 626 -15.48 -21.82 -16.75
N ARG A 627 -14.50 -21.16 -17.39
CA ARG A 627 -13.08 -21.53 -17.25
C ARG A 627 -12.54 -21.28 -15.84
N SER A 628 -13.01 -20.24 -15.15
CA SER A 628 -12.64 -20.01 -13.75
C SER A 628 -13.30 -20.98 -12.78
N GLY A 629 -14.37 -21.66 -13.21
CA GLY A 629 -15.15 -22.58 -12.39
C GLY A 629 -16.04 -21.86 -11.37
N ARG A 630 -16.20 -20.54 -11.47
CA ARG A 630 -16.99 -19.71 -10.53
C ARG A 630 -18.26 -19.20 -11.19
N LEU A 631 -19.16 -20.14 -11.41
CA LEU A 631 -20.45 -19.85 -12.04
C LEU A 631 -21.34 -19.07 -11.09
N GLN A 632 -21.96 -18.01 -11.60
CA GLN A 632 -22.99 -17.25 -10.88
C GLN A 632 -24.16 -16.95 -11.80
N TRP A 633 -25.31 -16.65 -11.22
CA TRP A 633 -26.49 -16.28 -12.00
C TRP A 633 -26.33 -14.89 -12.64
N SER A 634 -25.88 -14.85 -13.89
CA SER A 634 -25.76 -13.63 -14.71
C SER A 634 -26.61 -13.71 -15.98
N PRO A 635 -26.81 -12.60 -16.72
CA PRO A 635 -27.59 -12.60 -17.96
C PRO A 635 -27.09 -13.60 -19.01
N VAL A 636 -25.81 -13.93 -19.03
CA VAL A 636 -25.24 -14.91 -19.98
C VAL A 636 -25.70 -16.35 -19.70
N HIS A 637 -26.09 -16.65 -18.45
CA HIS A 637 -26.67 -17.95 -18.10
C HIS A 637 -28.19 -18.00 -18.32
N LYS A 638 -28.89 -16.86 -18.14
CA LYS A 638 -30.36 -16.80 -18.13
C LYS A 638 -30.99 -16.36 -19.46
N SER A 639 -30.28 -15.61 -20.29
CA SER A 639 -30.84 -14.99 -21.49
C SER A 639 -31.04 -16.01 -22.60
N ASP A 640 -32.29 -16.20 -23.02
CA ASP A 640 -32.64 -17.07 -24.15
C ASP A 640 -31.99 -16.59 -25.47
N LYS A 641 -31.86 -15.26 -25.65
CA LYS A 641 -31.16 -14.65 -26.80
C LYS A 641 -29.69 -15.08 -26.85
N PHE A 642 -29.01 -15.10 -25.70
CA PHE A 642 -27.62 -15.51 -25.61
C PHE A 642 -27.44 -16.97 -26.10
N TRP A 643 -28.28 -17.87 -25.61
CA TRP A 643 -28.18 -19.29 -25.93
C TRP A 643 -28.52 -19.59 -27.39
N ARG A 644 -29.52 -18.91 -27.98
CA ARG A 644 -29.81 -19.02 -29.42
C ARG A 644 -28.63 -18.63 -30.29
N GLU A 645 -27.93 -17.55 -29.95
CA GLU A 645 -26.84 -17.00 -30.74
C GLU A 645 -25.52 -17.78 -30.54
N ASN A 646 -25.27 -18.30 -29.34
CA ASN A 646 -23.94 -18.81 -28.97
C ASN A 646 -23.86 -20.32 -28.75
N ALA A 647 -24.96 -21.07 -28.62
CA ALA A 647 -24.92 -22.52 -28.38
C ALA A 647 -24.04 -23.31 -29.40
N PRO A 648 -24.00 -22.97 -30.71
CA PRO A 648 -23.10 -23.65 -31.65
C PRO A 648 -21.60 -23.48 -31.31
N ARG A 649 -21.22 -22.36 -30.67
CA ARG A 649 -19.83 -22.04 -30.32
C ARG A 649 -19.28 -22.89 -29.17
N PHE A 650 -20.15 -23.55 -28.39
CA PHE A 650 -19.73 -24.49 -27.34
C PHE A 650 -19.04 -25.75 -27.89
N ASN A 651 -19.14 -25.98 -29.21
CA ASN A 651 -18.48 -27.07 -29.91
C ASN A 651 -17.02 -26.73 -30.30
N GLU A 652 -16.61 -25.46 -30.15
CA GLU A 652 -15.24 -25.02 -30.42
C GLU A 652 -14.24 -25.68 -29.47
N LYS A 653 -12.94 -25.65 -29.85
CA LYS A 653 -11.82 -26.18 -29.05
C LYS A 653 -12.06 -27.60 -28.51
N ASN A 654 -12.65 -28.46 -29.34
CA ASN A 654 -12.97 -29.84 -28.97
C ASN A 654 -13.88 -29.92 -27.73
N PHE A 655 -14.97 -29.15 -27.72
CA PHE A 655 -16.00 -29.14 -26.67
C PHE A 655 -15.43 -28.76 -25.29
N GLU A 656 -14.46 -27.86 -25.24
CA GLU A 656 -13.77 -27.44 -24.01
C GLU A 656 -14.75 -27.00 -22.92
N LEU A 657 -15.68 -26.08 -23.25
CA LEU A 657 -16.64 -25.53 -22.29
C LEU A 657 -17.57 -26.62 -21.73
N ILE A 658 -18.04 -27.53 -22.59
CA ILE A 658 -18.89 -28.65 -22.19
C ILE A 658 -18.15 -29.59 -21.23
N LYS A 659 -16.88 -29.91 -21.53
CA LYS A 659 -16.05 -30.74 -20.65
C LYS A 659 -15.84 -30.09 -19.29
N ILE A 660 -15.64 -28.76 -19.25
CA ILE A 660 -15.50 -28.02 -17.99
C ILE A 660 -16.81 -28.03 -17.20
N LEU A 661 -17.96 -27.74 -17.83
CA LEU A 661 -19.27 -27.81 -17.18
C LEU A 661 -19.55 -29.19 -16.59
N ILE A 662 -19.28 -30.26 -17.35
CA ILE A 662 -19.44 -31.63 -16.87
C ILE A 662 -18.52 -31.86 -15.67
N ARG A 663 -17.23 -31.52 -15.77
CA ARG A 663 -16.28 -31.66 -14.64
C ARG A 663 -16.76 -30.91 -13.40
N LEU A 664 -17.30 -29.70 -13.53
CA LEU A 664 -17.86 -28.93 -12.41
C LEU A 664 -19.01 -29.67 -11.74
N LEU A 665 -19.89 -30.33 -12.51
CA LEU A 665 -20.96 -31.18 -11.97
C LEU A 665 -20.43 -32.40 -11.19
N GLU A 666 -19.24 -32.90 -11.51
CA GLU A 666 -18.66 -34.07 -10.83
C GLU A 666 -17.83 -33.70 -9.60
N THR A 667 -17.12 -32.57 -9.65
CA THR A 667 -16.10 -32.23 -8.63
C THR A 667 -16.53 -31.12 -7.68
N SER A 668 -17.47 -30.25 -8.07
CA SER A 668 -17.87 -29.11 -7.23
C SER A 668 -18.72 -29.56 -6.05
N GLN A 669 -18.52 -28.93 -4.90
CA GLN A 669 -19.34 -29.09 -3.70
C GLN A 669 -20.23 -27.88 -3.43
N ASP A 670 -20.10 -26.81 -4.23
CA ASP A 670 -20.90 -25.60 -4.07
C ASP A 670 -22.27 -25.77 -4.75
N PRO A 671 -23.39 -25.70 -4.00
CA PRO A 671 -24.72 -25.83 -4.57
C PRO A 671 -25.02 -24.83 -5.69
N LEU A 672 -24.51 -23.59 -5.60
CA LEU A 672 -24.76 -22.57 -6.63
C LEU A 672 -24.10 -22.96 -7.96
N ILE A 673 -22.84 -23.37 -7.91
CA ILE A 673 -22.08 -23.78 -9.11
C ILE A 673 -22.75 -24.98 -9.75
N LEU A 674 -23.17 -25.97 -8.95
CA LEU A 674 -23.88 -27.15 -9.43
C LEU A 674 -25.23 -26.78 -10.08
N CYS A 675 -25.99 -25.84 -9.49
CA CYS A 675 -27.25 -25.34 -10.07
C CYS A 675 -27.03 -24.70 -11.45
N VAL A 676 -26.08 -23.77 -11.56
CA VAL A 676 -25.82 -23.04 -12.81
C VAL A 676 -25.27 -24.00 -13.87
N ALA A 677 -24.31 -24.86 -13.51
CA ALA A 677 -23.75 -25.84 -14.44
C ALA A 677 -24.82 -26.81 -14.97
N ALA A 678 -25.72 -27.29 -14.11
CA ALA A 678 -26.79 -28.20 -14.53
C ALA A 678 -27.77 -27.50 -15.46
N HIS A 679 -28.16 -26.27 -15.12
CA HIS A 679 -29.01 -25.43 -15.94
C HIS A 679 -28.41 -25.21 -17.35
N ASP A 680 -27.14 -24.81 -17.41
CA ASP A 680 -26.43 -24.53 -18.66
C ASP A 680 -26.30 -25.75 -19.58
N VAL A 681 -26.03 -26.93 -19.01
CA VAL A 681 -26.05 -28.20 -19.77
C VAL A 681 -27.43 -28.41 -20.39
N GLY A 682 -28.51 -28.14 -19.66
CA GLY A 682 -29.87 -28.21 -20.17
C GLY A 682 -30.17 -27.19 -21.27
N GLU A 683 -29.71 -25.94 -21.12
CA GLU A 683 -29.89 -24.88 -22.12
C GLU A 683 -29.12 -25.14 -23.41
N TYR A 684 -27.90 -25.67 -23.32
CA TYR A 684 -27.13 -26.08 -24.49
C TYR A 684 -27.86 -27.17 -25.29
N VAL A 685 -28.43 -28.19 -24.62
CA VAL A 685 -29.19 -29.26 -25.29
C VAL A 685 -30.47 -28.72 -25.92
N ARG A 686 -31.15 -27.78 -25.26
CA ARG A 686 -32.36 -27.13 -25.75
C ARG A 686 -32.11 -26.32 -27.03
N HIS A 687 -30.98 -25.62 -27.10
CA HIS A 687 -30.66 -24.69 -28.18
C HIS A 687 -29.75 -25.26 -29.27
N TYR A 688 -29.11 -26.41 -29.04
CA TYR A 688 -28.31 -27.10 -30.04
C TYR A 688 -28.89 -28.50 -30.34
N PRO A 689 -29.47 -28.73 -31.54
CA PRO A 689 -30.17 -29.99 -31.85
C PRO A 689 -29.34 -31.27 -31.69
N ARG A 690 -28.01 -31.21 -31.88
CA ARG A 690 -27.08 -32.33 -31.67
C ARG A 690 -26.45 -32.36 -30.27
N GLY A 691 -26.84 -31.44 -29.40
CA GLY A 691 -26.25 -31.27 -28.07
C GLY A 691 -26.46 -32.49 -27.18
N LYS A 692 -27.60 -33.18 -27.33
CA LYS A 692 -27.88 -34.44 -26.62
C LYS A 692 -26.79 -35.50 -26.85
N THR A 693 -26.42 -35.74 -28.11
CA THR A 693 -25.37 -36.71 -28.47
C THR A 693 -24.03 -36.32 -27.87
N VAL A 694 -23.70 -35.02 -27.87
CA VAL A 694 -22.45 -34.50 -27.30
C VAL A 694 -22.41 -34.69 -25.78
N ILE A 695 -23.49 -34.35 -25.07
CA ILE A 695 -23.58 -34.54 -23.62
C ILE A 695 -23.53 -36.01 -23.23
N GLU A 696 -24.15 -36.90 -24.02
CA GLU A 696 -24.07 -38.36 -23.79
C GLU A 696 -22.66 -38.90 -24.06
N GLN A 697 -21.98 -38.43 -25.10
CA GLN A 697 -20.59 -38.82 -25.43
C GLN A 697 -19.62 -38.53 -24.28
N TYR A 698 -19.77 -37.40 -23.60
CA TYR A 698 -18.92 -36.99 -22.49
C TYR A 698 -19.48 -37.35 -21.11
N GLN A 699 -20.43 -38.30 -21.04
CA GLN A 699 -21.03 -38.78 -19.79
C GLN A 699 -21.74 -37.71 -18.93
N GLY A 700 -22.04 -36.54 -19.50
CA GLY A 700 -22.71 -35.45 -18.79
C GLY A 700 -24.12 -35.81 -18.31
N LYS A 701 -24.82 -36.70 -19.03
CA LYS A 701 -26.12 -37.24 -18.59
C LYS A 701 -26.02 -37.96 -17.25
N GLN A 702 -24.98 -38.77 -17.05
CA GLN A 702 -24.75 -39.48 -15.79
C GLN A 702 -24.38 -38.47 -14.68
N ALA A 703 -23.57 -37.46 -15.00
CA ALA A 703 -23.22 -36.41 -14.06
C ALA A 703 -24.45 -35.64 -13.54
N VAL A 704 -25.36 -35.20 -14.43
CA VAL A 704 -26.60 -34.52 -14.03
C VAL A 704 -27.55 -35.48 -13.28
N MET A 705 -27.67 -36.74 -13.71
CA MET A 705 -28.54 -37.71 -13.02
C MET A 705 -28.11 -37.98 -11.57
N ARG A 706 -26.80 -38.00 -11.28
CA ARG A 706 -26.30 -38.14 -9.90
C ARG A 706 -26.77 -37.01 -8.98
N LEU A 707 -26.97 -35.81 -9.54
CA LEU A 707 -27.41 -34.63 -8.79
C LEU A 707 -28.92 -34.64 -8.46
N LEU A 708 -29.71 -35.57 -9.02
CA LEU A 708 -31.12 -35.74 -8.64
C LEU A 708 -31.29 -36.19 -7.18
N THR A 709 -30.25 -36.80 -6.59
CA THR A 709 -30.19 -37.21 -5.19
C THR A 709 -29.34 -36.27 -4.34
N ALA A 710 -28.98 -35.08 -4.84
CA ALA A 710 -28.22 -34.10 -4.07
C ALA A 710 -28.99 -33.64 -2.82
N GLU A 711 -28.26 -33.31 -1.75
CA GLU A 711 -28.88 -32.83 -0.49
C GLU A 711 -29.64 -31.51 -0.68
N ASP A 712 -29.06 -30.59 -1.47
CA ASP A 712 -29.65 -29.28 -1.73
C ASP A 712 -30.88 -29.37 -2.67
N PRO A 713 -32.06 -28.87 -2.26
CA PRO A 713 -33.27 -28.89 -3.10
C PRO A 713 -33.15 -28.13 -4.43
N ASN A 714 -32.40 -27.02 -4.48
CA ASN A 714 -32.23 -26.23 -5.70
C ASN A 714 -31.36 -26.98 -6.71
N VAL A 715 -30.31 -27.67 -6.23
CA VAL A 715 -29.48 -28.52 -7.10
C VAL A 715 -30.32 -29.62 -7.73
N ARG A 716 -31.17 -30.29 -6.94
CA ARG A 716 -32.11 -31.30 -7.47
C ARG A 716 -33.09 -30.73 -8.48
N TYR A 717 -33.64 -29.54 -8.22
CA TYR A 717 -34.55 -28.85 -9.13
C TYR A 717 -33.89 -28.55 -10.48
N HIS A 718 -32.71 -27.93 -10.49
CA HIS A 718 -32.00 -27.62 -11.73
C HIS A 718 -31.50 -28.88 -12.46
N ALA A 719 -31.06 -29.90 -11.73
CA ALA A 719 -30.69 -31.19 -12.30
C ALA A 719 -31.90 -31.87 -12.97
N LEU A 720 -33.08 -31.84 -12.33
CA LEU A 720 -34.32 -32.39 -12.89
C LEU A 720 -34.71 -31.68 -14.19
N LEU A 721 -34.70 -30.34 -14.20
CA LEU A 721 -34.99 -29.57 -15.41
C LEU A 721 -34.01 -29.89 -16.55
N ALA A 722 -32.72 -30.04 -16.24
CA ALA A 722 -31.71 -30.40 -17.24
C ALA A 722 -31.95 -31.82 -17.80
N VAL A 723 -32.30 -32.78 -16.94
CA VAL A 723 -32.67 -34.15 -17.37
C VAL A 723 -33.93 -34.14 -18.24
N GLN A 724 -34.95 -33.36 -17.88
CA GLN A 724 -36.16 -33.22 -18.69
C GLN A 724 -35.83 -32.72 -20.11
N LYS A 725 -34.97 -31.69 -20.22
CA LYS A 725 -34.49 -31.16 -21.50
C LYS A 725 -33.66 -32.19 -22.30
N LEU A 726 -32.91 -33.06 -21.62
CA LEU A 726 -32.15 -34.16 -22.25
C LEU A 726 -33.04 -35.31 -22.76
N MET A 727 -34.17 -35.57 -22.09
CA MET A 727 -35.05 -36.71 -22.41
C MET A 727 -36.07 -36.40 -23.50
N VAL A 728 -36.52 -35.14 -23.63
CA VAL A 728 -37.62 -34.77 -24.52
C VAL A 728 -37.10 -34.20 -25.85
N HIS A 729 -37.58 -34.74 -26.98
CA HIS A 729 -37.20 -34.28 -28.33
C HIS A 729 -37.90 -32.97 -28.77
N ASN A 730 -39.04 -32.59 -28.17
CA ASN A 730 -39.83 -31.38 -28.48
C ASN A 730 -40.24 -30.64 -27.20
N TRP A 731 -39.34 -29.81 -26.66
CA TRP A 731 -39.55 -29.11 -25.39
C TRP A 731 -40.60 -27.97 -25.45
N GLU A 732 -40.84 -27.37 -26.63
CA GLU A 732 -41.79 -26.25 -26.83
C GLU A 732 -43.25 -26.56 -26.44
N TYR A 733 -43.62 -27.85 -26.38
CA TYR A 733 -44.97 -28.28 -26.06
C TYR A 733 -45.28 -28.32 -24.55
N LEU A 734 -44.27 -28.43 -23.69
CA LEU A 734 -44.45 -28.55 -22.24
C LEU A 734 -44.58 -27.19 -21.54
N GLY A 735 -43.89 -26.15 -22.02
CA GLY A 735 -43.99 -24.80 -21.44
C GLY A 735 -45.40 -24.20 -21.53
N LYS A 736 -46.13 -24.52 -22.60
CA LYS A 736 -47.53 -24.08 -22.79
C LYS A 736 -48.54 -24.74 -21.85
N GLN A 737 -48.21 -25.85 -21.19
CA GLN A 737 -49.11 -26.50 -20.24
C GLN A 737 -48.97 -25.92 -18.82
N LEU A 738 -47.79 -25.42 -18.46
CA LEU A 738 -47.54 -24.84 -17.14
C LEU A 738 -48.13 -23.44 -16.97
N ASP A 739 -48.21 -22.63 -18.04
CA ASP A 739 -48.83 -21.30 -17.99
C ASP A 739 -50.36 -21.33 -17.89
N VAL A 740 -51.00 -22.49 -18.12
CA VAL A 740 -52.46 -22.65 -18.08
C VAL A 740 -52.96 -23.03 -16.68
N GLU A 741 -52.07 -23.46 -15.77
CA GLU A 741 -52.43 -23.92 -14.42
C GLU A 741 -52.13 -22.89 -13.31
N ALA A 742 -51.94 -21.60 -13.63
CA ALA A 742 -51.92 -20.56 -12.62
C ALA A 742 -53.35 -20.30 -12.11
N PRO A 743 -53.67 -20.51 -10.82
CA PRO A 743 -55.01 -20.27 -10.30
C PRO A 743 -55.28 -18.76 -10.25
N GLU A 744 -56.42 -18.34 -10.81
CA GLU A 744 -56.97 -16.99 -10.66
C GLU A 744 -57.06 -16.64 -9.17
N THR A 745 -56.40 -15.55 -8.78
CA THR A 745 -56.54 -14.95 -7.46
C THR A 745 -57.99 -14.54 -7.24
N VAL A 746 -58.70 -15.27 -6.39
CA VAL A 746 -60.03 -14.88 -5.89
C VAL A 746 -59.88 -13.60 -5.07
N ALA A 747 -60.44 -12.50 -5.59
CA ALA A 747 -60.61 -11.26 -4.85
C ALA A 747 -61.59 -11.49 -3.70
N VAL A 748 -61.11 -11.31 -2.46
CA VAL A 748 -61.97 -11.23 -1.27
C VAL A 748 -62.18 -9.75 -0.95
N LYS A 749 -63.46 -9.37 -0.80
CA LYS A 749 -63.94 -8.06 -0.37
C LYS A 749 -63.40 -7.65 1.00
#